data_AF-X6P474-F1
#
_entry.id   AF-X6P474-F1
#
_cell.length_a   1.000
_cell.length_b   1.000
_cell.length_c   1.000
_cell.angle_alpha   90.00
_cell.angle_beta   90.00
_cell.angle_gamma   90.00
#
_symmetry.space_group_name_H-M   'P 1'
#
loop_
_entity.id
_entity.type
_entity.pdbx_description
1 polymer ?
#
loop_
_entity_poly.entity_id
_entity_poly.type
_entity_poly.pdbx_seq_one_letter_code
_entity_poly.pdbx_strand_id
1 'polypeptide(L)'
;VYQALFVCTLWKEWDMKQYLSVKQLLVAIKILAKEKLPPLSVVEVLEHNLSIFDTTNAPVSQKIEKRSRCTPFEKLMLIPCFNYLVLIGHKELSFSQSVQKIDFGSGEKCSINEMTLKEVLILDLHLRRNNQSSPKIHIEKHLINLLQYNLYLADAVVKLLLDNTNFDTTTKTNLWERLWNFEKCWPIFQSSYELRFHKWDTLIAEMQQVNKQQKKKGVSFCMNRWKDKASIISTIELFCDNNKVENQGLVRIADNENMNERLTLTNKILQLFLKDKENRTFWITLLATSDTISTHNNFLKSLQDSLNDWLYERGDENKVIERIPLHSKVLELVSSNTFENAKLYHRYLIEIANENYRELWLSNKKWTSEEINICAKVKWELWPQVIKNIDNIPDIEGLDEKNMESINSRVCSNLDYCFDCQLWFKQENPMQTKLFTFFSQVLTELVANRKLLSINAHKYLMKHRKDIENISSNCSMDLQSLLQTMDEIMNDYNQFSKLIHTFRQMQDYLFKNDLSDRLKELGQQNDNWEAQGFANVKENYKDELQLLKLYQQKMEIILERKKSVMFQKIWRHFHPQYESIQSQKPLSIFDKIFDNMSHVWENFKQNLQNQTLKYQDLEWVFTEHSNDTDGIIKCLMNEMQYLFQDYNDEQRQKIVNDVEVNMRKAISLKEQLHSWIELKK
;
A
#
# COMPACT_ATOMS: atom_id res chain seq x y z
N VAL A 1 -34.15 45.89 21.83
CA VAL A 1 -35.35 45.03 22.01
C VAL A 1 -36.60 45.87 22.20
N TYR A 2 -36.68 46.74 23.22
CA TYR A 2 -37.84 47.62 23.41
C TYR A 2 -38.20 48.49 22.20
N GLN A 3 -37.22 49.05 21.48
CA GLN A 3 -37.47 49.79 20.23
C GLN A 3 -38.09 48.90 19.12
N ALA A 4 -37.66 47.64 19.00
CA ALA A 4 -38.20 46.70 18.02
C ALA A 4 -39.60 46.21 18.42
N LEU A 5 -39.84 46.00 19.72
CA LEU A 5 -41.16 45.65 20.24
C LEU A 5 -42.15 46.81 20.14
N PHE A 6 -41.68 48.05 20.33
CA PHE A 6 -42.45 49.27 20.11
C PHE A 6 -42.85 49.43 18.64
N VAL A 7 -41.94 49.15 17.70
CA VAL A 7 -42.26 49.09 16.26
C VAL A 7 -43.30 48.00 15.97
N CYS A 8 -43.23 46.85 16.65
CA CYS A 8 -44.25 45.81 16.53
C CYS A 8 -45.60 46.23 17.14
N THR A 9 -45.61 47.05 18.19
CA THR A 9 -46.84 47.68 18.72
C THR A 9 -47.47 48.58 17.67
N LEU A 10 -46.69 49.43 17.01
CA LEU A 10 -47.16 50.28 15.92
C LEU A 10 -47.66 49.46 14.73
N TRP A 11 -46.98 48.36 14.36
CA TRP A 11 -47.45 47.46 13.31
C TRP A 11 -48.79 46.80 13.66
N LYS A 12 -48.98 46.40 14.92
CA LYS A 12 -50.25 45.85 15.41
C LYS A 12 -51.37 46.91 15.40
N GLU A 13 -51.09 48.12 15.88
CA GLU A 13 -52.06 49.23 15.93
C GLU A 13 -52.46 49.72 14.53
N TRP A 14 -51.55 49.65 13.55
CA TRP A 14 -51.77 50.07 12.17
C TRP A 14 -52.17 48.92 11.22
N ASP A 15 -52.49 47.74 11.76
CA ASP A 15 -52.84 46.52 11.01
C ASP A 15 -51.84 46.18 9.88
N MET A 16 -50.56 46.45 10.12
CA MET A 16 -49.49 46.11 9.20
C MET A 16 -49.19 44.61 9.29
N LYS A 17 -49.17 43.93 8.15
CA LYS A 17 -48.82 42.50 8.02
C LYS A 17 -47.31 42.23 8.20
N GLN A 18 -46.66 42.86 9.18
CA GLN A 18 -45.24 42.69 9.50
C GLN A 18 -45.08 42.17 10.92
N TYR A 19 -44.26 41.12 11.06
CA TYR A 19 -44.12 40.36 12.29
C TYR A 19 -42.64 40.01 12.51
N LEU A 20 -42.27 39.77 13.77
CA LEU A 20 -40.94 39.27 14.09
C LEU A 20 -40.78 37.86 13.52
N SER A 21 -39.63 37.59 12.89
CA SER A 21 -39.25 36.20 12.59
C SER A 21 -39.06 35.40 13.88
N VAL A 22 -39.18 34.07 13.80
CA VAL A 22 -38.98 33.17 14.96
C VAL A 22 -37.64 33.39 15.66
N LYS A 23 -36.57 33.67 14.90
CA LYS A 23 -35.25 34.02 15.46
C LYS A 23 -35.27 35.34 16.22
N GLN A 24 -35.87 36.38 15.64
CA GLN A 24 -35.98 37.69 16.30
C GLN A 24 -36.83 37.61 17.57
N LEU A 25 -37.89 36.80 17.55
CA LEU A 25 -38.73 36.55 18.71
C LEU A 25 -37.97 35.80 19.82
N LEU A 26 -37.21 34.75 19.47
CA LEU A 26 -36.35 34.04 20.42
C LEU A 26 -35.34 34.99 21.08
N VAL A 27 -34.71 35.88 20.31
CA VAL A 27 -33.77 36.89 20.83
C VAL A 27 -34.47 37.89 21.75
N ALA A 28 -35.66 38.36 21.38
CA ALA A 28 -36.45 39.27 22.21
C ALA A 28 -36.79 38.63 23.56
N ILE A 29 -37.30 37.39 23.56
CA ILE A 29 -37.61 36.63 24.79
C ILE A 29 -36.34 36.38 25.61
N LYS A 30 -35.22 36.02 24.98
CA LYS A 30 -33.93 35.80 25.67
C LYS A 30 -33.46 37.03 26.45
N ILE A 31 -33.73 38.23 25.93
CA ILE A 31 -33.38 39.49 26.59
C ILE A 31 -34.40 39.82 27.68
N LEU A 32 -35.69 39.71 27.38
CA LEU A 32 -36.77 39.97 28.35
C LEU A 32 -36.77 38.99 29.54
N ALA A 33 -36.36 37.75 29.34
CA ALA A 33 -36.23 36.75 30.40
C ALA A 33 -35.17 37.12 31.45
N LYS A 34 -34.26 38.04 31.15
CA LYS A 34 -33.24 38.55 32.08
C LYS A 34 -33.69 39.78 32.87
N GLU A 35 -34.82 40.39 32.50
CA GLU A 35 -35.34 41.63 33.09
C GLU A 35 -36.52 41.37 34.05
N LYS A 36 -36.88 42.34 34.91
CA LYS A 36 -38.11 42.25 35.71
C LYS A 36 -39.35 42.33 34.81
N LEU A 37 -40.45 41.73 35.27
CA LEU A 37 -41.73 41.56 34.54
C LEU A 37 -41.98 42.66 33.47
N PRO A 38 -42.10 42.29 32.19
CA PRO A 38 -42.29 43.26 31.13
C PRO A 38 -43.65 43.97 31.25
N PRO A 39 -43.78 45.22 30.74
CA PRO A 39 -45.06 45.91 30.68
C PRO A 39 -46.11 45.10 29.90
N LEU A 40 -47.39 45.21 30.27
CA LEU A 40 -48.49 44.49 29.64
C LEU A 40 -48.55 44.71 28.11
N SER A 41 -48.26 45.94 27.65
CA SER A 41 -48.19 46.28 26.22
C SER A 41 -47.14 45.49 25.45
N VAL A 42 -46.04 45.10 26.10
CA VAL A 42 -45.00 44.25 25.51
C VAL A 42 -45.48 42.80 25.41
N VAL A 43 -46.20 42.33 26.44
CA VAL A 43 -46.75 40.97 26.47
C VAL A 43 -47.78 40.76 25.36
N GLU A 44 -48.69 41.72 25.18
CA GLU A 44 -49.71 41.70 24.13
C GLU A 44 -49.12 41.70 22.69
N VAL A 45 -47.92 42.26 22.52
CA VAL A 45 -47.19 42.23 21.24
C VAL A 45 -46.55 40.87 21.01
N LEU A 46 -45.99 40.25 22.06
CA LEU A 46 -45.42 38.91 21.98
C LEU A 46 -46.50 37.85 21.71
N GLU A 47 -47.65 37.95 22.37
CA GLU A 47 -48.82 37.11 22.10
C GLU A 47 -49.31 37.25 20.66
N HIS A 48 -49.41 38.50 20.17
CA HIS A 48 -49.79 38.74 18.78
C HIS A 48 -48.81 38.09 17.80
N ASN A 49 -47.50 38.28 17.99
CA ASN A 49 -46.46 37.65 17.16
C ASN A 49 -46.53 36.11 17.21
N LEU A 50 -46.78 35.52 18.38
CA LEU A 50 -46.91 34.06 18.52
C LEU A 50 -48.18 33.51 17.86
N SER A 51 -49.30 34.24 17.92
CA SER A 51 -50.59 33.81 17.36
C SER A 51 -50.55 33.58 15.84
N ILE A 52 -49.64 34.26 15.13
CA ILE A 52 -49.50 34.16 13.68
C ILE A 52 -48.84 32.84 13.27
N PHE A 53 -48.07 32.22 14.17
CA PHE A 53 -47.39 30.95 13.92
C PHE A 53 -48.27 29.73 14.23
N ASP A 54 -49.51 29.90 14.74
CA ASP A 54 -50.37 28.80 15.25
C ASP A 54 -51.13 27.98 14.19
N THR A 55 -51.32 28.47 12.96
CA THR A 55 -52.32 27.85 12.09
C THR A 55 -51.79 26.63 11.32
N THR A 56 -51.97 25.43 11.88
CA THR A 56 -51.68 24.18 11.14
C THR A 56 -52.89 23.33 10.76
N ASN A 57 -54.15 23.66 11.14
CA ASN A 57 -55.31 22.82 10.77
C ASN A 57 -56.60 23.60 10.38
N ALA A 58 -56.50 24.73 9.68
CA ALA A 58 -57.70 25.34 9.06
C ALA A 58 -57.97 24.71 7.67
N PRO A 59 -59.20 24.28 7.34
CA PRO A 59 -59.57 23.85 6.00
C PRO A 59 -59.33 24.98 4.99
N VAL A 60 -58.90 24.62 3.78
CA VAL A 60 -58.47 25.53 2.68
C VAL A 60 -59.53 26.54 2.22
N SER A 61 -60.74 26.53 2.77
CA SER A 61 -61.84 27.42 2.37
C SER A 61 -61.98 28.65 3.26
N GLN A 62 -61.00 29.55 3.24
CA GLN A 62 -61.24 30.99 3.36
C GLN A 62 -59.93 31.73 3.06
N LYS A 63 -59.98 32.65 2.08
CA LYS A 63 -58.87 33.52 1.67
C LYS A 63 -58.40 34.35 2.86
N ILE A 64 -57.40 33.86 3.59
CA ILE A 64 -56.55 34.66 4.47
C ILE A 64 -55.12 34.50 3.97
N GLU A 65 -54.61 35.60 3.44
CA GLU A 65 -53.31 35.74 2.79
C GLU A 65 -52.14 35.46 3.74
N LYS A 66 -51.15 34.69 3.24
CA LYS A 66 -49.76 34.52 3.76
C LYS A 66 -49.58 34.53 5.29
N ARG A 67 -50.08 33.51 6.00
CA ARG A 67 -49.57 33.15 7.34
C ARG A 67 -48.28 32.30 7.20
N SER A 68 -47.20 32.67 7.89
CA SER A 68 -45.89 32.04 7.70
C SER A 68 -45.90 30.59 8.18
N ARG A 69 -45.65 29.64 7.27
CA ARG A 69 -45.47 28.23 7.65
C ARG A 69 -44.13 28.08 8.38
N CYS A 70 -44.16 27.82 9.69
CA CYS A 70 -42.95 27.48 10.44
C CYS A 70 -42.44 26.10 10.05
N THR A 71 -41.13 26.01 9.82
CA THR A 71 -40.41 24.73 9.75
C THR A 71 -40.49 23.97 11.08
N PRO A 72 -40.29 22.64 11.09
CA PRO A 72 -40.23 21.87 12.32
C PRO A 72 -39.22 22.41 13.34
N PHE A 73 -38.05 22.88 12.88
CA PHE A 73 -37.03 23.47 13.75
C PHE A 73 -37.46 24.84 14.31
N GLU A 74 -38.11 25.69 13.51
CA GLU A 74 -38.69 26.94 14.01
C GLU A 74 -39.79 26.70 15.05
N LYS A 75 -40.61 25.65 14.90
CA LYS A 75 -41.57 25.27 15.95
C LYS A 75 -40.88 24.87 17.25
N LEU A 76 -39.74 24.17 17.17
CA LEU A 76 -38.92 23.86 18.35
C LEU A 76 -38.39 25.14 19.02
N MET A 77 -37.96 26.13 18.22
CA MET A 77 -37.50 27.43 18.72
C MET A 77 -38.60 28.24 19.43
N LEU A 78 -39.89 27.98 19.14
CA LEU A 78 -41.00 28.68 19.77
C LEU A 78 -41.38 28.12 21.15
N ILE A 79 -40.91 26.92 21.52
CA ILE A 79 -41.18 26.29 22.83
C ILE A 79 -40.77 27.19 24.00
N PRO A 80 -39.54 27.72 24.06
CA PRO A 80 -39.13 28.61 25.16
C PRO A 80 -39.95 29.92 25.15
N CYS A 81 -40.26 30.47 23.98
CA CYS A 81 -41.08 31.68 23.85
C CYS A 81 -42.48 31.49 24.45
N PHE A 82 -43.10 30.35 24.20
CA PHE A 82 -44.39 29.99 24.78
C PHE A 82 -44.30 29.76 26.29
N ASN A 83 -43.30 29.01 26.74
CA ASN A 83 -43.08 28.76 28.17
C ASN A 83 -42.84 30.06 28.95
N TYR A 84 -42.19 31.06 28.35
CA TYR A 84 -42.03 32.39 28.95
C TYR A 84 -43.36 33.13 29.16
N LEU A 85 -44.25 33.13 28.15
CA LEU A 85 -45.56 33.79 28.28
C LEU A 85 -46.45 33.14 29.34
N VAL A 86 -46.39 31.80 29.43
CA VAL A 86 -47.11 31.07 30.48
C VAL A 86 -46.54 31.41 31.86
N LEU A 87 -45.21 31.52 31.99
CA LEU A 87 -44.55 31.85 33.24
C LEU A 87 -44.98 33.21 33.80
N ILE A 88 -45.22 34.20 32.93
CA ILE A 88 -45.66 35.55 33.34
C ILE A 88 -47.19 35.68 33.52
N GLY A 89 -47.93 34.56 33.52
CA GLY A 89 -49.33 34.53 33.98
C GLY A 89 -50.42 34.50 32.88
N HIS A 90 -50.05 34.41 31.61
CA HIS A 90 -51.00 34.39 30.50
C HIS A 90 -51.44 32.94 30.16
N LYS A 91 -52.71 32.59 30.42
CA LYS A 91 -53.15 31.19 30.60
C LYS A 91 -53.71 30.48 29.36
N GLU A 92 -54.18 31.15 28.32
CA GLU A 92 -54.85 30.46 27.20
C GLU A 92 -54.42 30.98 25.83
N LEU A 93 -53.32 30.41 25.35
CA LEU A 93 -52.96 30.43 23.94
C LEU A 93 -53.32 29.06 23.34
N SER A 94 -54.16 29.05 22.29
CA SER A 94 -54.48 27.87 21.45
C SER A 94 -53.23 27.17 20.88
N PHE A 95 -52.12 27.92 20.86
CA PHE A 95 -50.78 27.56 20.41
C PHE A 95 -50.19 26.28 21.01
N SER A 96 -50.69 25.84 22.16
CA SER A 96 -50.19 24.61 22.80
C SER A 96 -50.38 23.36 21.93
N GLN A 97 -51.41 23.29 21.08
CA GLN A 97 -51.68 22.09 20.29
C GLN A 97 -50.74 21.94 19.07
N SER A 98 -50.36 23.04 18.42
CA SER A 98 -49.54 23.04 17.21
C SER A 98 -48.05 22.77 17.48
N VAL A 99 -47.57 23.10 18.69
CA VAL A 99 -46.18 22.84 19.14
C VAL A 99 -46.03 21.51 19.89
N GLN A 100 -47.12 20.93 20.42
CA GLN A 100 -47.10 19.59 21.05
C GLN A 100 -46.83 18.44 20.08
N LYS A 101 -47.01 18.64 18.77
CA LYS A 101 -46.75 17.64 17.72
C LYS A 101 -45.85 18.24 16.64
N ILE A 102 -44.54 18.21 16.90
CA ILE A 102 -43.51 18.53 15.89
C ILE A 102 -43.09 17.23 15.21
N ASP A 103 -43.38 17.12 13.92
CA ASP A 103 -42.87 16.06 13.06
C ASP A 103 -41.64 16.59 12.31
N PHE A 104 -40.50 15.94 12.51
CA PHE A 104 -39.25 16.29 11.85
C PHE A 104 -39.05 15.56 10.51
N GLY A 105 -39.89 14.55 10.19
CA GLY A 105 -39.94 13.83 8.91
C GLY A 105 -38.63 13.15 8.45
N SER A 106 -38.73 12.22 7.49
CA SER A 106 -37.58 11.61 6.80
C SER A 106 -37.18 12.33 5.49
N GLY A 107 -37.81 13.45 5.18
CA GLY A 107 -37.57 14.24 3.96
C GLY A 107 -36.62 15.41 4.21
N GLU A 108 -35.63 15.56 3.31
CA GLU A 108 -34.53 16.56 3.27
C GLU A 108 -33.92 16.92 4.63
N LYS A 109 -32.67 16.50 4.87
CA LYS A 109 -31.84 16.90 6.02
C LYS A 109 -31.95 18.41 6.22
N CYS A 110 -32.80 18.83 7.17
CA CYS A 110 -32.89 20.22 7.55
C CYS A 110 -31.52 20.65 8.04
N SER A 111 -30.89 21.63 7.38
CA SER A 111 -29.60 22.18 7.82
C SER A 111 -29.80 22.96 9.13
N ILE A 112 -29.81 22.23 10.25
CA ILE A 112 -29.99 22.80 11.58
C ILE A 112 -28.67 23.40 12.03
N ASN A 113 -28.72 24.67 12.41
CA ASN A 113 -27.58 25.36 12.99
C ASN A 113 -27.41 24.94 14.47
N GLU A 114 -26.28 24.29 14.78
CA GLU A 114 -25.93 23.82 16.12
C GLU A 114 -25.96 24.94 17.17
N MET A 115 -25.46 26.14 16.84
CA MET A 115 -25.45 27.28 17.75
C MET A 115 -26.86 27.76 18.08
N THR A 116 -27.75 27.83 17.09
CA THR A 116 -29.15 28.20 17.32
C THR A 116 -29.86 27.15 18.21
N LEU A 117 -29.60 25.86 18.00
CA LEU A 117 -30.15 24.81 18.87
C LEU A 117 -29.65 24.96 20.31
N LYS A 118 -28.34 25.22 20.50
CA LYS A 118 -27.77 25.49 21.82
C LYS A 118 -28.46 26.67 22.52
N GLU A 119 -28.72 27.76 21.80
CA GLU A 119 -29.40 28.93 22.35
C GLU A 119 -30.84 28.65 22.79
N VAL A 120 -31.59 27.86 22.01
CA VAL A 120 -32.94 27.43 22.35
C VAL A 120 -32.94 26.63 23.65
N LEU A 121 -32.03 25.66 23.76
CA LEU A 121 -31.92 24.81 24.96
C LEU A 121 -31.48 25.60 26.19
N ILE A 122 -30.50 26.51 26.06
CA ILE A 122 -30.07 27.40 27.15
C ILE A 122 -31.23 28.28 27.62
N LEU A 123 -32.01 28.86 26.70
CA LEU A 123 -33.14 29.70 27.05
C LEU A 123 -34.24 28.90 27.75
N ASP A 124 -34.60 27.72 27.23
CA ASP A 124 -35.60 26.85 27.88
C ASP A 124 -35.17 26.47 29.31
N LEU A 125 -33.90 26.13 29.49
CA LEU A 125 -33.32 25.86 30.81
C LEU A 125 -33.38 27.07 31.73
N HIS A 126 -33.05 28.25 31.22
CA HIS A 126 -33.08 29.49 31.99
C HIS A 126 -34.49 29.82 32.50
N LEU A 127 -35.51 29.63 31.66
CA LEU A 127 -36.90 29.88 32.02
C LEU A 127 -37.41 28.95 33.12
N ARG A 128 -36.93 27.70 33.15
CA ARG A 128 -37.28 26.70 34.17
C ARG A 128 -36.62 26.95 35.53
N ARG A 129 -35.60 27.82 35.59
CA ARG A 129 -34.88 28.16 36.84
C ARG A 129 -35.75 28.92 37.84
N ASN A 130 -36.71 29.70 37.34
CA ASN A 130 -37.65 30.45 38.17
C ASN A 130 -38.78 29.50 38.61
N ASN A 131 -38.62 28.87 39.79
CA ASN A 131 -39.46 27.84 40.43
C ASN A 131 -40.99 28.12 40.55
N GLN A 132 -41.52 29.18 39.96
CA GLN A 132 -42.92 29.60 40.10
C GLN A 132 -43.91 28.83 39.21
N SER A 133 -43.45 28.13 38.17
CA SER A 133 -44.33 27.24 37.38
C SER A 133 -43.56 26.16 36.62
N SER A 134 -44.17 24.98 36.45
CA SER A 134 -43.67 23.95 35.55
C SER A 134 -43.88 24.38 34.09
N PRO A 135 -42.92 24.14 33.17
CA PRO A 135 -43.11 24.48 31.76
C PRO A 135 -44.35 23.76 31.22
N LYS A 136 -45.16 24.47 30.43
CA LYS A 136 -46.39 23.90 29.83
C LYS A 136 -46.06 22.97 28.67
N ILE A 137 -44.94 23.19 27.98
CA ILE A 137 -44.43 22.31 26.93
C ILE A 137 -43.00 21.89 27.28
N HIS A 138 -42.77 20.58 27.29
CA HIS A 138 -41.46 19.98 27.55
C HIS A 138 -40.71 19.76 26.23
N ILE A 139 -39.57 20.42 26.06
CA ILE A 139 -38.73 20.34 24.85
C ILE A 139 -38.10 18.95 24.63
N GLU A 140 -37.94 18.16 25.69
CA GLU A 140 -37.17 16.91 25.74
C GLU A 140 -37.66 15.87 24.71
N LYS A 141 -38.97 15.68 24.60
CA LYS A 141 -39.57 14.74 23.63
C LYS A 141 -39.30 15.18 22.19
N HIS A 142 -39.32 16.48 21.92
CA HIS A 142 -39.06 17.04 20.60
C HIS A 142 -37.57 17.00 20.25
N LEU A 143 -36.70 17.20 21.24
CA LEU A 143 -35.26 17.06 21.08
C LEU A 143 -34.85 15.63 20.73
N ILE A 144 -35.46 14.62 21.36
CA ILE A 144 -35.20 13.20 21.02
C ILE A 144 -35.58 12.93 19.57
N ASN A 145 -36.78 13.34 19.16
CA ASN A 145 -37.22 13.18 17.77
C ASN A 145 -36.29 13.93 16.79
N LEU A 146 -35.79 15.11 17.14
CA LEU A 146 -34.83 15.86 16.33
C LEU A 146 -33.52 15.09 16.13
N LEU A 147 -32.98 14.54 17.23
CA LEU A 147 -31.69 13.86 17.23
C LEU A 147 -31.73 12.51 16.51
N GLN A 148 -32.88 11.81 16.51
CA GLN A 148 -33.06 10.56 15.74
C GLN A 148 -32.77 10.74 14.25
N TYR A 149 -33.12 11.90 13.69
CA TYR A 149 -32.90 12.19 12.27
C TYR A 149 -31.65 13.04 12.00
N ASN A 150 -30.99 13.56 13.05
CA ASN A 150 -29.82 14.45 12.95
C ASN A 150 -28.72 14.05 13.94
N LEU A 151 -28.20 12.82 13.80
CA LEU A 151 -27.20 12.23 14.70
C LEU A 151 -25.91 13.08 14.87
N TYR A 152 -25.57 13.91 13.88
CA TYR A 152 -24.39 14.79 13.95
C TYR A 152 -24.51 15.87 15.03
N LEU A 153 -25.74 16.22 15.46
CA LEU A 153 -25.99 17.19 16.53
C LEU A 153 -25.89 16.57 17.93
N ALA A 154 -25.90 15.24 18.04
CA ALA A 154 -26.01 14.56 19.32
C ALA A 154 -24.81 14.85 20.23
N ASP A 155 -23.57 14.83 19.71
CA ASP A 155 -22.38 15.09 20.53
C ASP A 155 -22.39 16.52 21.09
N ALA A 156 -22.81 17.49 20.28
CA ALA A 156 -22.92 18.89 20.69
C ALA A 156 -24.02 19.12 21.74
N VAL A 157 -25.17 18.45 21.60
CA VAL A 157 -26.28 18.51 22.55
C VAL A 157 -25.92 17.82 23.86
N VAL A 158 -25.28 16.64 23.80
CA VAL A 158 -24.80 15.92 24.98
C VAL A 158 -23.81 16.78 25.75
N LYS A 159 -22.80 17.35 25.09
CA LYS A 159 -21.83 18.26 25.74
C LYS A 159 -22.49 19.48 26.36
N LEU A 160 -23.42 20.14 25.65
CA LEU A 160 -24.16 21.28 26.18
C LEU A 160 -24.92 20.91 27.45
N LEU A 161 -25.58 19.76 27.43
CA LEU A 161 -26.33 19.31 28.59
C LEU A 161 -25.36 18.96 29.74
N LEU A 162 -24.21 18.32 29.47
CA LEU A 162 -23.17 17.96 30.46
C LEU A 162 -22.47 19.15 31.11
N ASP A 163 -22.51 20.32 30.45
CA ASP A 163 -21.95 21.55 30.99
C ASP A 163 -22.81 22.13 32.13
N ASN A 164 -22.49 21.76 33.37
CA ASN A 164 -23.16 22.19 34.59
C ASN A 164 -23.12 23.70 34.86
N THR A 165 -22.37 24.50 34.10
CA THR A 165 -22.27 25.96 34.33
C THR A 165 -23.59 26.70 34.08
N ASN A 166 -24.48 26.13 33.27
CA ASN A 166 -25.77 26.72 32.90
C ASN A 166 -26.96 26.21 33.76
N PHE A 167 -26.71 25.36 34.76
CA PHE A 167 -27.76 24.71 35.56
C PHE A 167 -27.83 25.24 36.99
N ASP A 168 -29.05 25.44 37.49
CA ASP A 168 -29.26 25.67 38.92
C ASP A 168 -29.41 24.34 39.64
N THR A 169 -28.37 23.98 40.40
CA THR A 169 -28.33 22.73 41.18
C THR A 169 -29.40 22.64 42.28
N THR A 170 -30.23 23.67 42.49
CA THR A 170 -31.24 23.72 43.56
C THR A 170 -32.68 23.38 43.11
N THR A 171 -32.95 23.25 41.81
CA THR A 171 -34.33 23.08 41.29
C THR A 171 -34.67 21.61 40.98
N LYS A 172 -35.90 21.18 41.32
CA LYS A 172 -36.44 19.81 41.08
C LYS A 172 -36.66 19.48 39.60
N THR A 173 -36.62 20.46 38.72
CA THR A 173 -36.87 20.35 37.28
C THR A 173 -35.58 20.10 36.52
N ASN A 174 -34.89 19.02 36.86
CA ASN A 174 -33.70 18.63 36.12
C ASN A 174 -34.12 18.09 34.74
N LEU A 175 -33.81 18.84 33.68
CA LEU A 175 -34.07 18.46 32.28
C LEU A 175 -33.46 17.09 31.95
N TRP A 176 -32.39 16.72 32.66
CA TRP A 176 -31.74 15.42 32.58
C TRP A 176 -32.62 14.26 32.99
N GLU A 177 -33.34 14.37 34.10
CA GLU A 177 -34.12 13.26 34.63
C GLU A 177 -35.16 12.81 33.59
N ARG A 178 -35.82 13.77 32.95
CA ARG A 178 -36.81 13.46 31.90
C ARG A 178 -36.17 12.95 30.62
N LEU A 179 -35.07 13.55 30.16
CA LEU A 179 -34.42 13.14 28.91
C LEU A 179 -33.84 11.73 29.00
N TRP A 180 -33.21 11.38 30.12
CA TRP A 180 -32.68 10.03 30.38
C TRP A 180 -33.76 8.98 30.63
N ASN A 181 -34.94 9.39 31.10
CA ASN A 181 -36.07 8.47 31.30
C ASN A 181 -36.81 8.13 29.99
N PHE A 182 -36.44 8.72 28.84
CA PHE A 182 -36.98 8.31 27.54
C PHE A 182 -36.15 7.17 26.94
N GLU A 183 -36.77 5.99 26.79
CA GLU A 183 -36.15 4.80 26.17
C GLU A 183 -35.54 5.08 24.78
N LYS A 184 -36.20 5.95 24.01
CA LYS A 184 -35.77 6.33 22.65
C LYS A 184 -34.50 7.18 22.58
N CYS A 185 -34.03 7.70 23.71
CA CYS A 185 -32.84 8.55 23.77
C CYS A 185 -31.54 7.76 23.65
N TRP A 186 -31.53 6.52 24.15
CA TRP A 186 -30.31 5.70 24.26
C TRP A 186 -29.76 5.20 22.91
N PRO A 187 -30.59 4.69 21.97
CA PRO A 187 -30.12 4.30 20.64
C PRO A 187 -29.47 5.44 19.86
N ILE A 188 -29.91 6.69 20.08
CA ILE A 188 -29.37 7.89 19.44
C ILE A 188 -27.93 8.10 19.90
N PHE A 189 -27.68 8.07 21.21
CA PHE A 189 -26.34 8.25 21.75
C PHE A 189 -25.42 7.09 21.39
N GLN A 190 -25.92 5.85 21.42
CA GLN A 190 -25.17 4.69 20.94
C GLN A 190 -24.72 4.88 19.47
N SER A 191 -25.62 5.35 18.61
CA SER A 191 -25.33 5.61 17.18
C SER A 191 -24.39 6.80 16.98
N SER A 192 -24.32 7.74 17.92
CA SER A 192 -23.42 8.90 17.85
C SER A 192 -22.03 8.64 18.41
N TYR A 193 -21.89 7.67 19.33
CA TYR A 193 -20.62 7.33 19.96
C TYR A 193 -19.95 6.07 19.36
N GLU A 194 -20.72 5.16 18.73
CA GLU A 194 -20.24 3.92 18.05
C GLU A 194 -19.03 3.23 18.73
N LEU A 195 -18.08 2.68 17.96
CA LEU A 195 -16.86 1.97 18.40
C LEU A 195 -15.77 2.90 18.98
N ARG A 196 -16.07 4.17 19.27
CA ARG A 196 -15.07 5.14 19.74
C ARG A 196 -14.98 5.14 21.26
N PHE A 197 -14.42 4.07 21.82
CA PHE A 197 -14.34 3.83 23.28
C PHE A 197 -13.75 4.99 24.10
N HIS A 198 -12.78 5.74 23.57
CA HIS A 198 -12.22 6.91 24.26
C HIS A 198 -13.26 8.03 24.51
N LYS A 199 -14.27 8.17 23.62
CA LYS A 199 -15.38 9.13 23.82
C LYS A 199 -16.33 8.68 24.91
N TRP A 200 -16.54 7.37 25.04
CA TRP A 200 -17.29 6.79 26.15
C TRP A 200 -16.60 7.10 27.48
N ASP A 201 -15.29 6.91 27.57
CA ASP A 201 -14.53 7.19 28.81
C ASP A 201 -14.66 8.65 29.26
N THR A 202 -14.66 9.61 28.32
CA THR A 202 -14.87 11.04 28.61
C THR A 202 -16.30 11.33 29.07
N LEU A 203 -17.30 10.78 28.36
CA LEU A 203 -18.72 10.92 28.69
C LEU A 203 -19.01 10.43 30.12
N ILE A 204 -18.40 9.31 30.51
CA ILE A 204 -18.53 8.70 31.83
C ILE A 204 -17.94 9.60 32.90
N ALA A 205 -16.72 10.10 32.69
CA ALA A 205 -16.05 10.98 33.64
C ALA A 205 -16.88 12.24 33.91
N GLU A 206 -17.44 12.85 32.86
CA GLU A 206 -18.32 14.01 32.96
C GLU A 206 -19.63 13.70 33.70
N MET A 207 -20.30 12.58 33.37
CA MET A 207 -21.51 12.14 34.07
C MET A 207 -21.26 11.83 35.55
N GLN A 208 -20.13 11.21 35.88
CA GLN A 208 -19.74 10.90 37.26
C GLN A 208 -19.46 12.18 38.06
N GLN A 209 -18.87 13.20 37.44
CA GLN A 209 -18.65 14.50 38.05
C GLN A 209 -19.98 15.21 38.36
N VAL A 210 -20.94 15.16 37.43
CA VAL A 210 -22.31 15.69 37.63
C VAL A 210 -23.02 14.98 38.77
N ASN A 211 -22.93 13.65 38.84
CA ASN A 211 -23.59 12.84 39.88
C ASN A 211 -22.98 13.07 41.28
N LYS A 212 -21.66 13.24 41.38
CA LYS A 212 -20.98 13.61 42.65
C LYS A 212 -21.50 14.94 43.22
N GLN A 213 -21.89 15.89 42.36
CA GLN A 213 -22.48 17.16 42.78
C GLN A 213 -23.96 17.01 43.22
N GLN A 214 -24.70 16.03 42.68
CA GLN A 214 -26.13 15.82 42.96
C GLN A 214 -26.42 14.90 44.17
N LYS A 215 -25.51 13.96 44.51
CA LYS A 215 -25.67 13.06 45.68
C LYS A 215 -25.80 13.78 47.03
N LYS A 216 -25.37 15.05 47.15
CA LYS A 216 -25.60 15.88 48.36
C LYS A 216 -27.07 16.25 48.62
N LYS A 217 -28.01 15.96 47.71
CA LYS A 217 -29.39 16.48 47.73
C LYS A 217 -30.50 15.42 47.61
N GLY A 218 -30.19 14.14 47.83
CA GLY A 218 -31.21 13.09 47.97
C GLY A 218 -31.97 12.69 46.70
N VAL A 219 -31.47 13.04 45.51
CA VAL A 219 -32.02 12.54 44.24
C VAL A 219 -31.31 11.23 43.87
N SER A 220 -32.00 10.10 44.00
CA SER A 220 -31.49 8.78 43.62
C SER A 220 -31.64 8.58 42.11
N PHE A 221 -30.60 8.94 41.35
CA PHE A 221 -30.52 8.63 39.93
C PHE A 221 -30.37 7.11 39.71
N CYS A 222 -30.91 6.56 38.61
CA CYS A 222 -30.62 5.20 38.13
C CYS A 222 -29.13 4.94 37.77
N MET A 223 -28.23 5.90 38.03
CA MET A 223 -26.79 5.85 37.75
C MET A 223 -25.99 4.89 38.64
N ASN A 224 -26.57 4.22 39.63
CA ASN A 224 -25.83 3.24 40.46
C ASN A 224 -25.32 2.01 39.66
N ARG A 225 -25.64 1.91 38.37
CA ARG A 225 -25.27 0.80 37.49
C ARG A 225 -23.94 0.98 36.72
N TRP A 226 -23.40 2.20 36.55
CA TRP A 226 -22.21 2.45 35.71
C TRP A 226 -21.04 2.99 36.53
N LYS A 227 -20.07 2.12 36.82
CA LYS A 227 -18.90 2.43 37.64
C LYS A 227 -17.60 2.45 36.82
N ASP A 228 -17.58 1.76 35.69
CA ASP A 228 -16.41 1.50 34.85
C ASP A 228 -16.83 1.13 33.40
N LYS A 229 -15.84 0.99 32.51
CA LYS A 229 -16.03 0.60 31.10
C LYS A 229 -16.73 -0.76 30.93
N ALA A 230 -16.52 -1.69 31.87
CA ALA A 230 -17.10 -3.03 31.85
C ALA A 230 -18.61 -3.02 32.18
N SER A 231 -19.03 -2.21 33.15
CA SER A 231 -20.44 -2.03 33.51
C SER A 231 -21.28 -1.36 32.43
N ILE A 232 -20.64 -0.66 31.49
CA ILE A 232 -21.28 -0.01 30.34
C ILE A 232 -21.44 -0.95 29.16
N ILE A 233 -20.42 -1.76 28.85
CA ILE A 233 -20.57 -2.85 27.88
C ILE A 233 -21.71 -3.79 28.32
N SER A 234 -21.74 -4.14 29.61
CA SER A 234 -22.81 -4.94 30.23
C SER A 234 -24.20 -4.26 30.16
N THR A 235 -24.28 -2.92 30.18
CA THR A 235 -25.56 -2.22 30.06
C THR A 235 -26.00 -1.98 28.62
N ILE A 236 -25.06 -1.85 27.69
CA ILE A 236 -25.33 -1.79 26.25
C ILE A 236 -25.88 -3.14 25.76
N GLU A 237 -25.42 -4.25 26.32
CA GLU A 237 -25.98 -5.59 26.11
C GLU A 237 -27.41 -5.74 26.65
N LEU A 238 -27.71 -5.16 27.82
CA LEU A 238 -29.04 -5.16 28.44
C LEU A 238 -30.13 -4.41 27.63
N PHE A 239 -29.76 -3.51 26.73
CA PHE A 239 -30.71 -2.70 25.93
C PHE A 239 -31.04 -3.30 24.57
N CYS A 240 -30.25 -4.26 24.08
CA CYS A 240 -30.51 -4.94 22.82
C CYS A 240 -31.62 -6.00 22.92
N ASP A 241 -31.93 -6.47 24.13
CA ASP A 241 -32.96 -7.48 24.38
C ASP A 241 -34.01 -6.97 25.38
N ASN A 242 -35.11 -6.41 24.88
CA ASN A 242 -36.29 -6.16 25.71
C ASN A 242 -36.95 -7.50 26.09
N ASN A 243 -36.65 -8.03 27.28
CA ASN A 243 -37.63 -8.34 28.33
C ASN A 243 -36.99 -9.04 29.55
N LYS A 244 -36.88 -8.27 30.65
CA LYS A 244 -36.67 -8.69 32.05
C LYS A 244 -35.37 -9.43 32.39
N VAL A 245 -34.50 -8.78 33.17
CA VAL A 245 -34.19 -9.03 34.60
C VAL A 245 -32.85 -8.35 34.95
N GLU A 246 -32.72 -7.96 36.22
CA GLU A 246 -31.75 -7.04 36.81
C GLU A 246 -30.30 -7.56 36.97
N ASN A 247 -29.35 -6.66 36.63
CA ASN A 247 -28.05 -6.36 37.26
C ASN A 247 -27.21 -7.50 37.90
N GLN A 248 -26.13 -7.92 37.20
CA GLN A 248 -24.79 -8.36 37.73
C GLN A 248 -23.83 -8.84 36.58
N GLY A 249 -23.78 -8.11 35.46
CA GLY A 249 -23.56 -8.67 34.12
C GLY A 249 -22.15 -8.99 33.60
N LEU A 250 -21.22 -9.47 34.43
CA LEU A 250 -20.08 -10.28 33.92
C LEU A 250 -19.83 -11.50 34.82
N VAL A 251 -20.08 -11.36 36.12
CA VAL A 251 -20.02 -12.47 37.09
C VAL A 251 -21.28 -13.35 37.05
N ARG A 252 -22.47 -12.82 36.75
CA ARG A 252 -23.70 -13.64 36.60
C ARG A 252 -23.88 -14.32 35.25
N ILE A 253 -23.11 -13.95 34.22
CA ILE A 253 -23.13 -14.67 32.95
C ILE A 253 -22.64 -16.11 33.19
N ALA A 254 -21.78 -16.34 34.19
CA ALA A 254 -21.32 -17.67 34.60
C ALA A 254 -22.44 -18.60 35.15
N ASP A 255 -23.52 -18.05 35.72
CA ASP A 255 -24.47 -18.80 36.58
C ASP A 255 -25.93 -18.80 36.09
N ASN A 256 -26.23 -18.40 34.84
CA ASN A 256 -27.61 -18.36 34.32
C ASN A 256 -27.95 -19.59 33.44
N GLU A 257 -29.15 -20.15 33.61
CA GLU A 257 -29.54 -21.50 33.11
C GLU A 257 -29.74 -21.61 31.58
N ASN A 258 -29.76 -20.52 30.81
CA ASN A 258 -30.01 -20.56 29.36
C ASN A 258 -28.69 -20.52 28.53
N MET A 259 -28.07 -21.70 28.37
CA MET A 259 -26.73 -21.88 27.80
C MET A 259 -26.50 -21.36 26.36
N ASN A 260 -27.51 -21.41 25.48
CA ASN A 260 -27.33 -21.15 24.03
C ASN A 260 -27.19 -19.66 23.67
N GLU A 261 -27.94 -18.78 24.32
CA GLU A 261 -27.89 -17.34 24.07
C GLU A 261 -26.56 -16.74 24.58
N ARG A 262 -26.08 -17.22 25.74
CA ARG A 262 -24.78 -16.87 26.32
C ARG A 262 -23.61 -17.19 25.39
N LEU A 263 -23.62 -18.39 24.81
CA LEU A 263 -22.55 -18.85 23.93
C LEU A 263 -22.54 -18.04 22.62
N THR A 264 -23.71 -17.71 22.11
CA THR A 264 -23.88 -16.86 20.92
C THR A 264 -23.34 -15.44 21.15
N LEU A 265 -23.65 -14.83 22.29
CA LEU A 265 -23.18 -13.48 22.62
C LEU A 265 -21.66 -13.45 22.86
N THR A 266 -21.14 -14.42 23.61
CA THR A 266 -19.69 -14.56 23.85
C THR A 266 -18.92 -14.63 22.53
N ASN A 267 -19.39 -15.47 21.59
CA ASN A 267 -18.73 -15.62 20.29
C ASN A 267 -18.79 -14.34 19.45
N LYS A 268 -19.90 -13.59 19.48
CA LYS A 268 -20.00 -12.28 18.78
C LYS A 268 -18.99 -11.27 19.31
N ILE A 269 -18.80 -11.19 20.62
CA ILE A 269 -17.82 -10.28 21.24
C ILE A 269 -16.39 -10.67 20.87
N LEU A 270 -16.07 -11.97 20.95
CA LEU A 270 -14.75 -12.46 20.55
C LEU A 270 -14.44 -12.15 19.09
N GLN A 271 -15.40 -12.32 18.19
CA GLN A 271 -15.26 -11.93 16.79
C GLN A 271 -15.05 -10.42 16.61
N LEU A 272 -15.65 -9.57 17.45
CA LEU A 272 -15.42 -8.13 17.40
C LEU A 272 -13.99 -7.77 17.81
N PHE A 273 -13.42 -8.44 18.83
CA PHE A 273 -12.04 -8.16 19.23
C PHE A 273 -11.01 -8.55 18.17
N LEU A 274 -11.30 -9.54 17.33
CA LEU A 274 -10.39 -10.01 16.29
C LEU A 274 -10.31 -9.09 15.06
N LYS A 275 -11.23 -8.12 14.91
CA LYS A 275 -11.35 -7.27 13.70
C LYS A 275 -10.14 -6.39 13.41
N ASP A 276 -9.45 -5.88 14.41
CA ASP A 276 -8.30 -4.99 14.24
C ASP A 276 -7.25 -5.21 15.32
N LYS A 277 -6.04 -4.71 15.06
CA LYS A 277 -4.86 -4.95 15.89
C LYS A 277 -4.97 -4.32 17.28
N GLU A 278 -5.61 -3.16 17.41
CA GLU A 278 -5.78 -2.50 18.71
C GLU A 278 -6.73 -3.32 19.58
N ASN A 279 -7.82 -3.79 19.00
CA ASN A 279 -8.81 -4.60 19.71
C ASN A 279 -8.28 -6.00 20.08
N ARG A 280 -7.39 -6.60 19.28
CA ARG A 280 -6.77 -7.90 19.60
C ARG A 280 -5.93 -7.88 20.87
N THR A 281 -5.43 -6.72 21.31
CA THR A 281 -4.74 -6.61 22.59
C THR A 281 -5.66 -6.94 23.78
N PHE A 282 -6.94 -6.57 23.70
CA PHE A 282 -7.94 -6.93 24.72
C PHE A 282 -8.26 -8.43 24.69
N TRP A 283 -8.34 -9.01 23.49
CA TRP A 283 -8.54 -10.44 23.33
C TRP A 283 -7.36 -11.26 23.88
N ILE A 284 -6.12 -10.85 23.62
CA ILE A 284 -4.93 -11.50 24.21
C ILE A 284 -4.96 -11.39 25.75
N THR A 285 -5.37 -10.24 26.29
CA THR A 285 -5.53 -10.04 27.73
C THR A 285 -6.59 -10.99 28.32
N LEU A 286 -7.68 -11.21 27.59
CA LEU A 286 -8.75 -12.13 27.98
C LEU A 286 -8.25 -13.58 28.01
N LEU A 287 -7.45 -14.01 27.04
CA LEU A 287 -6.79 -15.32 27.07
C LEU A 287 -5.89 -15.46 28.31
N ALA A 288 -5.08 -14.44 28.59
CA ALA A 288 -4.12 -14.44 29.69
C ALA A 288 -4.75 -14.47 31.09
N THR A 289 -5.97 -13.94 31.23
CA THR A 289 -6.66 -13.81 32.52
C THR A 289 -7.89 -14.72 32.63
N SER A 290 -8.13 -15.58 31.64
CA SER A 290 -9.36 -16.36 31.52
C SER A 290 -9.67 -17.24 32.74
N ASP A 291 -8.65 -17.85 33.34
CA ASP A 291 -8.73 -18.69 34.54
C ASP A 291 -9.09 -17.89 35.80
N THR A 292 -8.64 -16.64 35.89
CA THR A 292 -9.01 -15.70 36.98
C THR A 292 -10.40 -15.11 36.80
N ILE A 293 -10.89 -15.03 35.56
CA ILE A 293 -12.19 -14.43 35.22
C ILE A 293 -13.31 -15.46 35.38
N SER A 294 -13.12 -16.70 34.89
CA SER A 294 -14.14 -17.74 34.98
C SER A 294 -13.55 -19.13 34.80
N THR A 295 -13.92 -20.06 35.69
CA THR A 295 -13.61 -21.48 35.56
C THR A 295 -14.66 -22.25 34.75
N HIS A 296 -15.65 -21.57 34.18
CA HIS A 296 -16.75 -22.21 33.48
C HIS A 296 -16.27 -22.79 32.13
N ASN A 297 -16.36 -24.11 31.98
CA ASN A 297 -15.85 -24.84 30.82
C ASN A 297 -16.27 -24.25 29.47
N ASN A 298 -17.53 -23.83 29.32
CA ASN A 298 -18.01 -23.27 28.06
C ASN A 298 -17.37 -21.92 27.69
N PHE A 299 -16.99 -21.11 28.67
CA PHE A 299 -16.31 -19.83 28.40
C PHE A 299 -14.87 -20.06 27.96
N LEU A 300 -14.14 -20.93 28.66
CA LEU A 300 -12.80 -21.36 28.26
C LEU A 300 -12.82 -22.03 26.88
N LYS A 301 -13.87 -22.81 26.60
CA LYS A 301 -14.07 -23.44 25.30
C LYS A 301 -14.34 -22.42 24.19
N SER A 302 -15.20 -21.42 24.41
CA SER A 302 -15.40 -20.32 23.45
C SER A 302 -14.12 -19.53 23.18
N LEU A 303 -13.27 -19.30 24.19
CA LEU A 303 -11.98 -18.65 24.02
C LEU A 303 -10.99 -19.50 23.21
N GLN A 304 -10.94 -20.79 23.52
CA GLN A 304 -10.15 -21.76 22.77
C GLN A 304 -10.62 -21.82 21.31
N ASP A 305 -11.91 -21.93 21.08
CA ASP A 305 -12.49 -22.01 19.73
C ASP A 305 -12.23 -20.70 18.97
N SER A 306 -12.35 -19.54 19.62
CA SER A 306 -11.98 -18.25 19.02
C SER A 306 -10.50 -18.16 18.65
N LEU A 307 -9.59 -18.70 19.47
CA LEU A 307 -8.16 -18.76 19.15
C LEU A 307 -7.89 -19.68 17.97
N ASN A 308 -8.48 -20.86 17.99
CA ASN A 308 -8.36 -21.82 16.90
C ASN A 308 -8.91 -21.22 15.61
N ASP A 309 -10.13 -20.70 15.60
CA ASP A 309 -10.75 -20.10 14.42
C ASP A 309 -9.89 -18.97 13.86
N TRP A 310 -9.37 -18.07 14.71
CA TRP A 310 -8.51 -16.99 14.25
C TRP A 310 -7.21 -17.50 13.65
N LEU A 311 -6.59 -18.54 14.23
CA LEU A 311 -5.36 -19.12 13.69
C LEU A 311 -5.60 -19.97 12.43
N TYR A 312 -6.74 -20.67 12.34
CA TYR A 312 -7.12 -21.56 11.23
C TYR A 312 -7.80 -20.87 10.06
N GLU A 313 -8.33 -19.64 10.23
CA GLU A 313 -9.13 -18.93 9.23
C GLU A 313 -8.44 -18.96 7.84
N ARG A 314 -8.78 -19.98 7.06
CA ARG A 314 -8.54 -20.08 5.62
C ARG A 314 -9.55 -19.12 5.04
N GLY A 315 -9.07 -17.94 4.65
CA GLY A 315 -9.90 -16.81 4.30
C GLY A 315 -11.12 -17.22 3.48
N ASP A 316 -12.30 -16.96 4.04
CA ASP A 316 -13.55 -17.01 3.30
C ASP A 316 -13.45 -15.97 2.17
N GLU A 317 -13.70 -16.36 0.92
CA GLU A 317 -13.55 -15.48 -0.25
C GLU A 317 -14.54 -14.30 -0.24
N ASN A 318 -15.54 -14.35 0.63
CA ASN A 318 -16.67 -13.42 0.66
C ASN A 318 -16.61 -12.32 1.73
N LYS A 319 -15.49 -12.15 2.46
CA LYS A 319 -15.36 -11.09 3.49
C LYS A 319 -14.17 -10.17 3.20
N VAL A 320 -14.47 -8.87 3.10
CA VAL A 320 -13.52 -7.74 3.02
C VAL A 320 -12.88 -7.49 4.39
N ILE A 321 -12.22 -8.49 4.96
CA ILE A 321 -11.39 -8.35 6.15
C ILE A 321 -9.96 -8.62 5.70
N GLU A 322 -9.05 -7.72 6.08
CA GLU A 322 -7.62 -7.80 5.80
C GLU A 322 -7.10 -9.19 6.23
N ARG A 323 -6.70 -10.02 5.25
CA ARG A 323 -6.27 -11.39 5.51
C ARG A 323 -4.88 -11.37 6.16
N ILE A 324 -4.84 -11.52 7.48
CA ILE A 324 -3.59 -11.62 8.22
C ILE A 324 -3.04 -13.06 8.05
N PRO A 325 -1.82 -13.23 7.52
CA PRO A 325 -1.24 -14.54 7.31
C PRO A 325 -0.79 -15.18 8.64
N LEU A 326 -0.64 -16.50 8.65
CA LEU A 326 -0.37 -17.25 9.88
C LEU A 326 0.93 -16.80 10.58
N HIS A 327 2.01 -16.55 9.84
CA HIS A 327 3.27 -16.10 10.43
C HIS A 327 3.10 -14.78 11.20
N SER A 328 2.36 -13.81 10.68
CA SER A 328 2.08 -12.56 11.38
C SER A 328 1.21 -12.78 12.62
N LYS A 329 0.21 -13.68 12.56
CA LYS A 329 -0.63 -14.04 13.70
C LYS A 329 0.19 -14.68 14.83
N VAL A 330 1.04 -15.64 14.48
CA VAL A 330 1.96 -16.30 15.42
C VAL A 330 2.88 -15.26 16.04
N LEU A 331 3.49 -14.39 15.22
CA LEU A 331 4.40 -13.36 15.68
C LEU A 331 3.73 -12.36 16.63
N GLU A 332 2.48 -11.96 16.34
CA GLU A 332 1.70 -11.07 17.20
C GLU A 332 1.48 -11.68 18.60
N LEU A 333 1.19 -12.98 18.68
CA LEU A 333 1.02 -13.69 19.95
C LEU A 333 2.34 -13.84 20.72
N VAL A 334 3.39 -14.38 20.09
CA VAL A 334 4.65 -14.69 20.78
C VAL A 334 5.44 -13.43 21.17
N SER A 335 5.16 -12.30 20.51
CA SER A 335 5.77 -11.00 20.85
C SER A 335 5.02 -10.26 21.98
N SER A 336 3.87 -10.78 22.42
CA SER A 336 3.07 -10.18 23.48
C SER A 336 3.44 -10.75 24.86
N ASN A 337 4.02 -9.91 25.72
CA ASN A 337 4.28 -10.27 27.12
C ASN A 337 3.00 -10.69 27.87
N THR A 338 1.82 -10.23 27.42
CA THR A 338 0.55 -10.63 28.01
C THR A 338 0.20 -12.07 27.65
N PHE A 339 0.46 -12.49 26.41
CA PHE A 339 0.19 -13.86 25.96
C PHE A 339 1.10 -14.90 26.63
N GLU A 340 2.29 -14.50 27.10
CA GLU A 340 3.15 -15.35 27.92
C GLU A 340 2.43 -15.88 29.17
N ASN A 341 1.48 -15.12 29.73
CA ASN A 341 0.67 -15.55 30.87
C ASN A 341 -0.51 -16.46 30.48
N ALA A 342 -0.84 -16.59 29.19
CA ALA A 342 -1.97 -17.38 28.68
C ALA A 342 -1.65 -18.90 28.56
N LYS A 343 -1.11 -19.50 29.62
CA LYS A 343 -0.54 -20.87 29.62
C LYS A 343 -1.49 -21.95 29.09
N LEU A 344 -2.78 -21.84 29.39
CA LEU A 344 -3.81 -22.78 28.92
C LEU A 344 -3.88 -22.89 27.39
N TYR A 345 -3.44 -21.87 26.67
CA TYR A 345 -3.60 -21.77 25.22
C TYR A 345 -2.32 -22.00 24.43
N HIS A 346 -1.16 -22.07 25.09
CA HIS A 346 0.14 -22.26 24.44
C HIS A 346 0.21 -23.55 23.62
N ARG A 347 -0.43 -24.62 24.12
CA ARG A 347 -0.50 -25.91 23.42
C ARG A 347 -1.17 -25.79 22.05
N TYR A 348 -2.27 -25.04 21.95
CA TYR A 348 -3.00 -24.86 20.68
C TYR A 348 -2.17 -24.09 19.66
N LEU A 349 -1.46 -23.04 20.08
CA LEU A 349 -0.55 -22.31 19.20
C LEU A 349 0.53 -23.23 18.64
N ILE A 350 1.13 -24.08 19.48
CA ILE A 350 2.18 -25.02 19.07
C ILE A 350 1.62 -26.10 18.13
N GLU A 351 0.47 -26.68 18.45
CA GLU A 351 -0.22 -27.67 17.59
C GLU A 351 -0.49 -27.09 16.20
N ILE A 352 -1.06 -25.88 16.12
CA ILE A 352 -1.37 -25.23 14.85
C ILE A 352 -0.10 -24.86 14.06
N ALA A 353 0.94 -24.38 14.75
CA ALA A 353 2.22 -24.09 14.12
C ALA A 353 2.88 -25.35 13.55
N ASN A 354 2.71 -26.52 14.19
CA ASN A 354 3.20 -27.80 13.69
C ASN A 354 2.35 -28.31 12.50
N GLU A 355 1.02 -28.19 12.57
CA GLU A 355 0.13 -28.65 11.49
C GLU A 355 0.28 -27.81 10.21
N ASN A 356 0.45 -26.50 10.36
CA ASN A 356 0.55 -25.55 9.26
C ASN A 356 1.99 -25.00 9.09
N TYR A 357 3.00 -25.79 9.46
CA TYR A 357 4.41 -25.40 9.47
C TYR A 357 4.89 -24.78 8.15
N ARG A 358 4.32 -25.20 7.01
CA ARG A 358 4.66 -24.64 5.70
C ARG A 358 4.39 -23.14 5.60
N GLU A 359 3.37 -22.62 6.28
CA GLU A 359 3.06 -21.18 6.30
C GLU A 359 4.09 -20.35 7.08
N LEU A 360 4.98 -21.02 7.83
CA LEU A 360 6.04 -20.41 8.62
C LEU A 360 7.42 -20.50 7.96
N TRP A 361 7.57 -21.25 6.85
CA TRP A 361 8.84 -21.43 6.14
C TRP A 361 9.58 -20.13 5.81
N LEU A 362 10.91 -20.21 5.81
CA LEU A 362 11.82 -19.14 5.40
C LEU A 362 11.56 -18.80 3.93
N SER A 363 10.91 -17.65 3.71
CA SER A 363 10.69 -17.10 2.38
C SER A 363 10.38 -15.61 2.48
N ASN A 364 11.06 -14.81 1.66
CA ASN A 364 10.79 -13.39 1.51
C ASN A 364 9.40 -13.12 0.89
N LYS A 365 8.74 -14.14 0.30
CA LYS A 365 7.36 -14.04 -0.17
C LYS A 365 6.35 -14.03 0.98
N LYS A 366 6.76 -14.52 2.14
CA LYS A 366 5.93 -14.60 3.35
C LYS A 366 6.32 -13.52 4.34
N TRP A 367 7.61 -13.48 4.70
CA TRP A 367 8.08 -12.64 5.79
C TRP A 367 8.58 -11.28 5.32
N THR A 368 8.18 -10.25 6.04
CA THR A 368 8.72 -8.89 5.85
C THR A 368 9.96 -8.65 6.70
N SER A 369 10.77 -7.67 6.29
CA SER A 369 11.93 -7.21 7.06
C SER A 369 11.59 -6.81 8.50
N GLU A 370 10.41 -6.24 8.76
CA GLU A 370 10.03 -5.84 10.12
C GLU A 370 9.69 -7.05 10.99
N GLU A 371 9.03 -8.06 10.42
CA GLU A 371 8.68 -9.28 11.13
C GLU A 371 9.91 -10.13 11.49
N ILE A 372 10.92 -10.17 10.63
CA ILE A 372 12.19 -10.86 10.91
C ILE A 372 12.92 -10.19 12.10
N ASN A 373 12.92 -8.86 12.15
CA ASN A 373 13.49 -8.09 13.25
C ASN A 373 12.75 -8.34 14.58
N ILE A 374 11.42 -8.46 14.53
CA ILE A 374 10.62 -8.81 15.71
C ILE A 374 10.94 -10.24 16.16
N CYS A 375 11.01 -11.20 15.23
CA CYS A 375 11.36 -12.60 15.49
C CYS A 375 12.68 -12.74 16.28
N ALA A 376 13.69 -11.92 15.96
CA ALA A 376 14.97 -11.89 16.67
C ALA A 376 14.87 -11.42 18.13
N LYS A 377 13.83 -10.65 18.47
CA LYS A 377 13.62 -10.04 19.79
C LYS A 377 12.64 -10.81 20.67
N VAL A 378 12.01 -11.87 20.17
CA VAL A 378 11.07 -12.69 20.92
C VAL A 378 11.79 -13.38 22.08
N LYS A 379 11.34 -13.12 23.32
CA LYS A 379 11.91 -13.68 24.56
C LYS A 379 11.07 -14.79 25.20
N TRP A 380 10.06 -15.27 24.50
CA TRP A 380 9.11 -16.24 25.04
C TRP A 380 9.75 -17.63 25.20
N GLU A 381 9.57 -18.28 26.36
CA GLU A 381 10.22 -19.56 26.72
C GLU A 381 9.91 -20.69 25.72
N LEU A 382 8.71 -20.72 25.15
CA LEU A 382 8.27 -21.74 24.19
C LEU A 382 8.59 -21.39 22.74
N TRP A 383 9.20 -20.22 22.48
CA TRP A 383 9.59 -19.80 21.13
C TRP A 383 10.43 -20.85 20.38
N PRO A 384 11.42 -21.55 21.00
CA PRO A 384 12.15 -22.61 20.33
C PRO A 384 11.27 -23.76 19.77
N GLN A 385 10.10 -24.01 20.36
CA GLN A 385 9.17 -25.03 19.88
C GLN A 385 8.39 -24.60 18.64
N VAL A 386 8.20 -23.29 18.44
CA VAL A 386 7.55 -22.72 17.25
C VAL A 386 8.58 -22.49 16.15
N ILE A 387 9.77 -22.00 16.50
CA ILE A 387 10.79 -21.62 15.53
C ILE A 387 11.35 -22.82 14.73
N LYS A 388 11.29 -24.03 15.30
CA LYS A 388 11.67 -25.26 14.59
C LYS A 388 10.85 -25.48 13.31
N ASN A 389 9.62 -24.95 13.25
CA ASN A 389 8.72 -25.09 12.10
C ASN A 389 9.04 -24.08 10.99
N ILE A 390 9.80 -23.02 11.31
CA ILE A 390 10.32 -22.07 10.33
C ILE A 390 11.46 -22.70 9.53
N ASP A 391 12.25 -23.57 10.16
CA ASP A 391 13.41 -24.21 9.57
C ASP A 391 13.02 -25.22 8.48
N ASN A 392 13.14 -24.79 7.23
CA ASN A 392 12.92 -25.60 6.03
C ASN A 392 14.16 -25.59 5.11
N ILE A 393 15.34 -25.41 5.70
CA ILE A 393 16.61 -25.41 4.97
C ILE A 393 16.80 -26.79 4.32
N PRO A 394 17.03 -26.86 2.99
CA PRO A 394 17.22 -28.13 2.30
C PRO A 394 18.48 -28.89 2.78
N ASP A 395 18.45 -30.21 2.70
CA ASP A 395 19.64 -31.02 2.89
C ASP A 395 20.55 -30.98 1.65
N ILE A 396 21.83 -30.71 1.90
CA ILE A 396 22.88 -30.83 0.90
C ILE A 396 23.36 -32.29 0.92
N GLU A 397 22.82 -33.12 0.04
CA GLU A 397 23.44 -34.41 -0.24
C GLU A 397 24.68 -34.18 -1.12
N GLY A 398 25.73 -34.97 -0.87
CA GLY A 398 26.94 -34.95 -1.68
C GLY A 398 26.64 -35.23 -3.15
N LEU A 399 27.28 -34.46 -4.02
CA LEU A 399 27.09 -34.58 -5.47
C LEU A 399 27.74 -35.88 -5.96
N ASP A 400 26.92 -36.88 -6.33
CA ASP A 400 27.40 -38.16 -6.90
C ASP A 400 27.64 -38.02 -8.41
N GLU A 401 28.88 -38.27 -8.85
CA GLU A 401 29.33 -38.26 -10.25
C GLU A 401 28.41 -39.03 -11.20
N LYS A 402 27.65 -40.01 -10.69
CA LYS A 402 26.76 -40.86 -11.51
C LYS A 402 25.58 -40.13 -12.15
N ASN A 403 25.14 -38.95 -11.67
CA ASN A 403 24.00 -38.20 -12.25
C ASN A 403 24.24 -36.68 -12.38
N MET A 404 25.04 -36.28 -13.38
CA MET A 404 25.40 -34.88 -13.67
C MET A 404 24.20 -33.93 -13.83
N GLU A 405 23.10 -34.35 -14.45
CA GLU A 405 21.92 -33.49 -14.66
C GLU A 405 21.23 -33.13 -13.33
N SER A 406 21.09 -34.12 -12.44
CA SER A 406 20.53 -33.91 -11.09
C SER A 406 21.42 -33.03 -10.20
N ILE A 407 22.74 -33.11 -10.37
CA ILE A 407 23.71 -32.25 -9.67
C ILE A 407 23.45 -30.78 -10.02
N ASN A 408 23.35 -30.49 -11.32
CA ASN A 408 23.23 -29.12 -11.80
C ASN A 408 21.89 -28.48 -11.40
N SER A 409 20.78 -29.21 -11.53
CA SER A 409 19.47 -28.72 -11.10
C SER A 409 19.41 -28.49 -9.59
N ARG A 410 20.04 -29.36 -8.80
CA ARG A 410 20.05 -29.26 -7.33
C ARG A 410 20.87 -28.09 -6.83
N VAL A 411 22.08 -27.88 -7.37
CA VAL A 411 22.92 -26.72 -7.00
C VAL A 411 22.21 -25.41 -7.31
N CYS A 412 21.57 -25.30 -8.49
CA CYS A 412 20.80 -24.10 -8.84
C CYS A 412 19.59 -23.92 -7.91
N SER A 413 18.86 -25.00 -7.59
CA SER A 413 17.72 -24.95 -6.67
C SER A 413 18.10 -24.56 -5.25
N ASN A 414 19.27 -25.01 -4.76
CA ASN A 414 19.79 -24.62 -3.45
C ASN A 414 20.18 -23.13 -3.42
N LEU A 415 20.75 -22.60 -4.51
CA LEU A 415 21.00 -21.17 -4.65
C LEU A 415 19.69 -20.37 -4.75
N ASP A 416 18.71 -20.84 -5.52
CA ASP A 416 17.37 -20.26 -5.58
C ASP A 416 16.74 -20.16 -4.18
N TYR A 417 16.87 -21.20 -3.36
CA TYR A 417 16.43 -21.17 -1.97
C TYR A 417 17.11 -20.05 -1.17
N CYS A 418 18.43 -19.88 -1.32
CA CYS A 418 19.16 -18.81 -0.65
C CYS A 418 18.68 -17.43 -1.10
N PHE A 419 18.39 -17.25 -2.40
CA PHE A 419 17.85 -16.02 -2.95
C PHE A 419 16.42 -15.74 -2.43
N ASP A 420 15.56 -16.76 -2.37
CA ASP A 420 14.21 -16.67 -1.80
C ASP A 420 14.26 -16.33 -0.29
N CYS A 421 15.37 -16.56 0.40
CA CYS A 421 15.59 -16.25 1.81
C CYS A 421 16.45 -15.00 2.07
N GLN A 422 16.80 -14.21 1.05
CA GLN A 422 17.78 -13.11 1.16
C GLN A 422 17.55 -12.12 2.33
N LEU A 423 16.31 -11.80 2.73
CA LEU A 423 16.07 -10.89 3.86
C LEU A 423 16.57 -11.47 5.19
N TRP A 424 16.51 -12.79 5.34
CA TRP A 424 16.97 -13.52 6.52
C TRP A 424 18.49 -13.58 6.64
N PHE A 425 19.24 -13.28 5.56
CA PHE A 425 20.69 -13.11 5.63
C PHE A 425 21.09 -11.74 6.18
N LYS A 426 20.30 -10.69 5.89
CA LYS A 426 20.64 -9.28 6.18
C LYS A 426 20.46 -8.89 7.64
N GLN A 427 19.53 -9.52 8.34
CA GLN A 427 19.16 -9.14 9.70
C GLN A 427 19.59 -10.20 10.69
N GLU A 428 19.99 -9.78 11.89
CA GLU A 428 20.22 -10.68 13.00
C GLU A 428 18.92 -11.43 13.33
N ASN A 429 18.96 -12.75 13.31
CA ASN A 429 17.82 -13.61 13.63
C ASN A 429 18.30 -15.03 13.99
N PRO A 430 17.46 -15.87 14.62
CA PRO A 430 17.89 -17.17 15.09
C PRO A 430 18.23 -18.20 13.99
N MET A 431 17.79 -17.98 12.75
CA MET A 431 18.06 -18.85 11.60
C MET A 431 19.32 -18.43 10.81
N GLN A 432 19.87 -17.24 11.10
CA GLN A 432 20.94 -16.64 10.33
C GLN A 432 22.19 -17.53 10.27
N THR A 433 22.64 -18.08 11.41
CA THR A 433 23.81 -18.97 11.44
C THR A 433 23.60 -20.22 10.60
N LYS A 434 22.42 -20.85 10.66
CA LYS A 434 22.11 -22.03 9.85
C LYS A 434 22.09 -21.71 8.37
N LEU A 435 21.49 -20.58 7.99
CA LEU A 435 21.46 -20.09 6.61
C LEU A 435 22.86 -19.77 6.08
N PHE A 436 23.71 -19.15 6.89
CA PHE A 436 25.11 -18.90 6.52
C PHE A 436 25.86 -20.22 6.32
N THR A 437 25.71 -21.19 7.23
CA THR A 437 26.33 -22.52 7.09
C THR A 437 25.86 -23.21 5.82
N PHE A 438 24.56 -23.23 5.56
CA PHE A 438 23.99 -23.81 4.35
C PHE A 438 24.55 -23.14 3.08
N PHE A 439 24.52 -21.82 3.01
CA PHE A 439 25.04 -21.09 1.85
C PHE A 439 26.54 -21.36 1.63
N SER A 440 27.35 -21.34 2.70
CA SER A 440 28.77 -21.69 2.62
C SER A 440 29.01 -23.10 2.09
N GLN A 441 28.20 -24.08 2.52
CA GLN A 441 28.27 -25.45 2.04
C GLN A 441 27.88 -25.55 0.56
N VAL A 442 26.82 -24.85 0.13
CA VAL A 442 26.42 -24.77 -1.30
C VAL A 442 27.58 -24.24 -2.16
N LEU A 443 28.24 -23.17 -1.72
CA LEU A 443 29.39 -22.61 -2.45
C LEU A 443 30.59 -23.56 -2.46
N THR A 444 30.85 -24.24 -1.35
CA THR A 444 31.95 -25.21 -1.26
C THR A 444 31.72 -26.40 -2.19
N GLU A 445 30.51 -26.96 -2.20
CA GLU A 445 30.14 -28.04 -3.12
C GLU A 445 30.27 -27.61 -4.58
N LEU A 446 29.85 -26.40 -4.91
CA LEU A 446 29.98 -25.84 -6.25
C LEU A 446 31.45 -25.76 -6.69
N VAL A 447 32.31 -25.22 -5.82
CA VAL A 447 33.75 -25.07 -6.10
C VAL A 447 34.44 -26.44 -6.20
N ALA A 448 34.11 -27.37 -5.29
CA ALA A 448 34.67 -28.72 -5.28
C ALA A 448 34.29 -29.49 -6.57
N ASN A 449 33.04 -29.34 -7.02
CA ASN A 449 32.48 -30.06 -8.16
C ASN A 449 32.50 -29.24 -9.46
N ARG A 450 33.35 -28.20 -9.55
CA ARG A 450 33.40 -27.29 -10.72
C ARG A 450 33.58 -27.98 -12.07
N LYS A 451 34.24 -29.14 -12.11
CA LYS A 451 34.42 -29.94 -13.33
C LYS A 451 33.13 -30.61 -13.81
N LEU A 452 32.19 -30.85 -12.90
CA LEU A 452 30.91 -31.50 -13.15
C LEU A 452 29.78 -30.50 -13.46
N LEU A 453 30.07 -29.20 -13.39
CA LEU A 453 29.10 -28.17 -13.72
C LEU A 453 28.85 -28.13 -15.23
N SER A 454 27.57 -28.16 -15.59
CA SER A 454 27.09 -28.01 -16.95
C SER A 454 27.27 -26.59 -17.47
N ILE A 455 27.18 -26.40 -18.79
CA ILE A 455 27.16 -25.06 -19.39
C ILE A 455 25.98 -24.23 -18.84
N ASN A 456 24.80 -24.83 -18.65
CA ASN A 456 23.64 -24.14 -18.09
C ASN A 456 23.86 -23.68 -16.64
N ALA A 457 24.51 -24.49 -15.81
CA ALA A 457 24.86 -24.04 -14.46
C ALA A 457 25.83 -22.85 -14.49
N HIS A 458 26.84 -22.84 -15.37
CA HIS A 458 27.74 -21.69 -15.50
C HIS A 458 27.01 -20.42 -15.96
N LYS A 459 26.08 -20.53 -16.93
CA LYS A 459 25.21 -19.42 -17.35
C LYS A 459 24.38 -18.89 -16.18
N TYR A 460 23.81 -19.80 -15.40
CA TYR A 460 23.00 -19.48 -14.23
C TYR A 460 23.83 -18.70 -13.19
N LEU A 461 25.04 -19.18 -12.87
CA LEU A 461 25.94 -18.52 -11.92
C LEU A 461 26.35 -17.12 -12.38
N MET A 462 26.69 -16.96 -13.66
CA MET A 462 26.99 -15.66 -14.27
C MET A 462 25.83 -14.69 -14.12
N LYS A 463 24.59 -15.15 -14.36
CA LYS A 463 23.38 -14.33 -14.25
C LYS A 463 23.13 -13.88 -12.80
N HIS A 464 23.36 -14.78 -11.84
CA HIS A 464 23.08 -14.55 -10.41
C HIS A 464 24.31 -14.12 -9.59
N ARG A 465 25.40 -13.71 -10.26
CA ARG A 465 26.66 -13.34 -9.60
C ARG A 465 26.49 -12.27 -8.53
N LYS A 466 25.69 -11.22 -8.83
CA LYS A 466 25.41 -10.12 -7.91
C LYS A 466 24.57 -10.55 -6.71
N ASP A 467 23.67 -11.51 -6.90
CA ASP A 467 22.82 -12.03 -5.82
C ASP A 467 23.66 -12.83 -4.82
N ILE A 468 24.57 -13.67 -5.33
CA ILE A 468 25.58 -14.38 -4.54
C ILE A 468 26.45 -13.38 -3.76
N GLU A 469 26.94 -12.34 -4.42
CA GLU A 469 27.76 -11.27 -3.82
C GLU A 469 27.05 -10.58 -2.66
N ASN A 470 25.78 -10.25 -2.86
CA ASN A 470 24.92 -9.60 -1.86
C ASN A 470 24.66 -10.51 -0.66
N ILE A 471 24.41 -11.80 -0.87
CA ILE A 471 24.27 -12.75 0.24
C ILE A 471 25.59 -12.88 1.00
N SER A 472 26.70 -13.05 0.29
CA SER A 472 28.03 -13.18 0.89
C SER A 472 28.43 -11.96 1.70
N SER A 473 28.11 -10.74 1.26
CA SER A 473 28.45 -9.52 2.01
C SER A 473 27.76 -9.42 3.37
N ASN A 474 26.67 -10.17 3.57
CA ASN A 474 25.97 -10.25 4.84
C ASN A 474 26.44 -11.43 5.71
N CYS A 475 27.22 -12.36 5.17
CA CYS A 475 27.71 -13.52 5.91
C CYS A 475 28.84 -13.11 6.86
N SER A 476 28.81 -13.62 8.09
CA SER A 476 29.89 -13.41 9.08
C SER A 476 31.11 -14.32 8.84
N MET A 477 30.96 -15.36 8.01
CA MET A 477 32.03 -16.27 7.65
C MET A 477 32.91 -15.68 6.54
N ASP A 478 34.22 -15.97 6.60
CA ASP A 478 35.14 -15.60 5.53
C ASP A 478 34.92 -16.51 4.30
N LEU A 479 34.18 -15.97 3.33
CA LEU A 479 33.88 -16.61 2.05
C LEU A 479 34.76 -16.06 0.91
N GLN A 480 35.77 -15.22 1.20
CA GLN A 480 36.51 -14.49 0.17
C GLN A 480 37.24 -15.43 -0.79
N SER A 481 37.86 -16.49 -0.28
CA SER A 481 38.56 -17.49 -1.09
C SER A 481 37.62 -18.29 -2.00
N LEU A 482 36.43 -18.63 -1.51
CA LEU A 482 35.39 -19.33 -2.27
C LEU A 482 34.84 -18.43 -3.38
N LEU A 483 34.56 -17.16 -3.07
CA LEU A 483 34.11 -16.16 -4.04
C LEU A 483 35.15 -15.93 -5.14
N GLN A 484 36.43 -15.80 -4.78
CA GLN A 484 37.52 -15.65 -5.75
C GLN A 484 37.60 -16.87 -6.68
N THR A 485 37.51 -18.09 -6.13
CA THR A 485 37.51 -19.31 -6.96
C THR A 485 36.29 -19.38 -7.87
N MET A 486 35.12 -18.92 -7.40
CA MET A 486 33.93 -18.80 -8.22
C MET A 486 34.07 -17.77 -9.35
N ASP A 487 34.72 -16.63 -9.09
CA ASP A 487 35.04 -15.64 -10.10
C ASP A 487 35.96 -16.22 -11.18
N GLU A 488 36.93 -17.05 -10.81
CA GLU A 488 37.79 -17.77 -11.76
C GLU A 488 36.96 -18.74 -12.63
N ILE A 489 36.05 -19.51 -12.03
CA ILE A 489 35.16 -20.44 -12.75
C ILE A 489 34.26 -19.68 -13.75
N MET A 490 33.64 -18.58 -13.30
CA MET A 490 32.76 -17.77 -14.11
C MET A 490 33.51 -17.04 -15.23
N ASN A 491 34.72 -16.54 -14.96
CA ASN A 491 35.56 -15.90 -15.97
C ASN A 491 36.02 -16.90 -17.05
N ASP A 492 36.37 -18.13 -16.67
CA ASP A 492 36.74 -19.18 -17.65
C ASP A 492 35.57 -19.48 -18.60
N TYR A 493 34.35 -19.63 -18.06
CA TYR A 493 33.15 -19.78 -18.88
C TYR A 493 32.87 -18.55 -19.75
N ASN A 494 33.04 -17.34 -19.21
CA ASN A 494 32.80 -16.10 -19.94
C ASN A 494 33.76 -15.97 -21.14
N GLN A 495 35.05 -16.28 -20.96
CA GLN A 495 36.02 -16.30 -22.04
C GLN A 495 35.66 -17.32 -23.13
N PHE A 496 35.28 -18.53 -22.73
CA PHE A 496 34.78 -19.55 -23.66
C PHE A 496 33.55 -19.06 -24.42
N SER A 497 32.54 -18.56 -23.71
CA SER A 497 31.29 -18.08 -24.30
C SER A 497 31.52 -16.93 -25.28
N LYS A 498 32.40 -15.97 -24.93
CA LYS A 498 32.78 -14.86 -25.82
C LYS A 498 33.43 -15.37 -27.09
N LEU A 499 34.39 -16.29 -26.97
CA LEU A 499 35.10 -16.86 -28.13
C LEU A 499 34.14 -17.56 -29.10
N ILE A 500 33.26 -18.41 -28.57
CA ILE A 500 32.25 -19.12 -29.37
C ILE A 500 31.27 -18.14 -30.01
N HIS A 501 30.83 -17.13 -29.27
CA HIS A 501 29.93 -16.10 -29.79
C HIS A 501 30.58 -15.32 -30.95
N THR A 502 31.83 -14.88 -30.78
CA THR A 502 32.61 -14.22 -31.84
C THR A 502 32.70 -15.11 -33.08
N PHE A 503 33.06 -16.37 -32.93
CA PHE A 503 33.15 -17.32 -34.04
C PHE A 503 31.81 -17.49 -34.79
N ARG A 504 30.68 -17.48 -34.07
CA ARG A 504 29.35 -17.55 -34.70
C ARG A 504 28.96 -16.30 -35.46
N GLN A 505 29.32 -15.12 -34.96
CA GLN A 505 29.04 -13.89 -35.70
C GLN A 505 29.85 -13.80 -37.00
N MET A 506 30.91 -14.61 -37.14
CA MET A 506 31.77 -14.65 -38.32
C MET A 506 31.28 -15.56 -39.44
N GLN A 507 30.14 -16.26 -39.29
CA GLN A 507 29.68 -17.25 -40.28
C GLN A 507 29.57 -16.70 -41.72
N ASP A 508 29.17 -15.43 -41.88
CA ASP A 508 29.06 -14.79 -43.20
C ASP A 508 30.41 -14.45 -43.86
N TYR A 509 31.50 -14.51 -43.10
CA TYR A 509 32.86 -14.19 -43.56
C TYR A 509 33.73 -15.45 -43.68
N LEU A 510 33.21 -16.62 -43.34
CA LEU A 510 33.93 -17.88 -43.32
C LEU A 510 33.46 -18.78 -44.45
N PHE A 511 34.41 -19.37 -45.18
CA PHE A 511 34.07 -20.33 -46.23
C PHE A 511 33.83 -21.72 -45.63
N LYS A 512 32.78 -22.41 -46.09
CA LYS A 512 32.46 -23.77 -45.63
C LYS A 512 33.60 -24.76 -45.89
N ASN A 513 34.35 -24.60 -46.98
CA ASN A 513 35.50 -25.42 -47.33
C ASN A 513 36.79 -25.02 -46.56
N ASP A 514 36.77 -23.94 -45.79
CA ASP A 514 37.87 -23.50 -44.93
C ASP A 514 37.66 -23.89 -43.45
N LEU A 515 36.51 -24.48 -43.11
CA LEU A 515 36.21 -25.01 -41.79
C LEU A 515 36.37 -26.52 -41.75
N SER A 516 36.99 -27.05 -40.69
CA SER A 516 36.94 -28.49 -40.40
C SER A 516 35.52 -28.90 -39.98
N ASP A 517 35.19 -30.18 -40.10
CA ASP A 517 33.87 -30.67 -39.71
C ASP A 517 33.59 -30.46 -38.22
N ARG A 518 34.62 -30.57 -37.37
CA ARG A 518 34.53 -30.28 -35.93
C ARG A 518 34.28 -28.80 -35.62
N LEU A 519 34.86 -27.87 -36.41
CA LEU A 519 34.55 -26.44 -36.28
C LEU A 519 33.14 -26.11 -36.75
N LYS A 520 32.65 -26.79 -37.79
CA LYS A 520 31.25 -26.65 -38.24
C LYS A 520 30.30 -27.13 -37.15
N GLU A 521 30.58 -28.28 -36.55
CA GLU A 521 29.83 -28.81 -35.39
C GLU A 521 29.88 -27.81 -34.22
N LEU A 522 31.06 -27.26 -33.89
CA LEU A 522 31.22 -26.27 -32.82
C LEU A 522 30.45 -24.95 -33.07
N GLY A 523 30.40 -24.51 -34.33
CA GLY A 523 29.67 -23.31 -34.74
C GLY A 523 28.15 -23.49 -34.65
N GLN A 524 27.66 -24.69 -34.93
CA GLN A 524 26.25 -25.05 -34.83
C GLN A 524 25.88 -25.32 -33.37
N GLN A 525 25.36 -24.30 -32.68
CA GLN A 525 24.90 -24.48 -31.30
C GLN A 525 23.79 -25.52 -31.28
N ASN A 526 24.00 -26.62 -30.57
CA ASN A 526 22.96 -27.61 -30.35
C ASN A 526 22.51 -27.49 -28.90
N ASP A 527 21.21 -27.47 -28.64
CA ASP A 527 20.64 -27.42 -27.26
C ASP A 527 21.22 -28.56 -26.40
N ASN A 528 21.62 -29.66 -27.05
CA ASN A 528 22.31 -30.80 -26.48
C ASN A 528 23.62 -30.47 -25.72
N TRP A 529 24.25 -29.32 -25.96
CA TRP A 529 25.48 -28.91 -25.27
C TRP A 529 25.21 -28.30 -23.91
N GLU A 530 24.04 -27.70 -23.74
CA GLU A 530 23.74 -26.92 -22.55
C GLU A 530 23.70 -27.80 -21.28
N ALA A 531 23.25 -29.05 -21.43
CA ALA A 531 23.23 -30.06 -20.39
C ALA A 531 24.59 -30.75 -20.16
N GLN A 532 25.55 -30.59 -21.07
CA GLN A 532 26.86 -31.23 -20.95
C GLN A 532 27.78 -30.49 -19.98
N GLY A 533 28.66 -31.25 -19.33
CA GLY A 533 29.73 -30.71 -18.48
C GLY A 533 30.64 -29.76 -19.22
N PHE A 534 30.79 -28.55 -18.70
CA PHE A 534 31.62 -27.51 -19.32
C PHE A 534 33.07 -27.97 -19.50
N ALA A 535 33.66 -28.62 -18.49
CA ALA A 535 35.03 -29.14 -18.57
C ALA A 535 35.19 -30.20 -19.67
N ASN A 536 34.19 -31.07 -19.85
CA ASN A 536 34.21 -32.10 -20.89
C ASN A 536 34.09 -31.48 -22.28
N VAL A 537 33.19 -30.51 -22.47
CA VAL A 537 33.07 -29.79 -23.76
C VAL A 537 34.38 -29.09 -24.10
N LYS A 538 35.01 -28.43 -23.12
CA LYS A 538 36.28 -27.71 -23.31
C LYS A 538 37.43 -28.64 -23.68
N GLU A 539 37.52 -29.82 -23.05
CA GLU A 539 38.55 -30.81 -23.39
C GLU A 539 38.26 -31.47 -24.75
N ASN A 540 36.99 -31.79 -25.03
CA ASN A 540 36.59 -32.38 -26.31
C ASN A 540 36.98 -31.48 -27.48
N TYR A 541 36.72 -30.16 -27.40
CA TYR A 541 37.01 -29.19 -28.47
C TYR A 541 38.30 -28.41 -28.27
N LYS A 542 39.26 -28.95 -27.51
CA LYS A 542 40.47 -28.22 -27.10
C LYS A 542 41.27 -27.65 -28.26
N ASP A 543 41.49 -28.44 -29.31
CA ASP A 543 42.27 -28.04 -30.48
C ASP A 543 41.54 -26.95 -31.28
N GLU A 544 40.23 -27.09 -31.46
CA GLU A 544 39.39 -26.09 -32.11
C GLU A 544 39.36 -24.78 -31.33
N LEU A 545 39.23 -24.84 -30.00
CA LEU A 545 39.24 -23.66 -29.13
C LEU A 545 40.60 -22.95 -29.15
N GLN A 546 41.71 -23.69 -29.17
CA GLN A 546 43.05 -23.10 -29.32
C GLN A 546 43.21 -22.40 -30.67
N LEU A 547 42.72 -23.03 -31.75
CA LEU A 547 42.74 -22.43 -33.07
C LEU A 547 41.89 -21.15 -33.12
N LEU A 548 40.66 -21.18 -32.59
CA LEU A 548 39.81 -19.98 -32.53
C LEU A 548 40.47 -18.86 -31.72
N LYS A 549 41.15 -19.17 -30.62
CA LYS A 549 41.91 -18.16 -29.85
C LYS A 549 43.00 -17.48 -30.68
N LEU A 550 43.71 -18.22 -31.53
CA LEU A 550 44.74 -17.66 -32.42
C LEU A 550 44.16 -16.62 -33.38
N TYR A 551 42.92 -16.84 -33.85
CA TYR A 551 42.24 -15.98 -34.81
C TYR A 551 41.29 -14.95 -34.18
N GLN A 552 41.10 -14.97 -32.86
CA GLN A 552 40.10 -14.17 -32.17
C GLN A 552 40.23 -12.67 -32.47
N GLN A 553 41.45 -12.12 -32.40
CA GLN A 553 41.68 -10.69 -32.65
C GLN A 553 41.33 -10.30 -34.10
N LYS A 554 41.68 -11.15 -35.08
CA LYS A 554 41.34 -10.91 -36.49
C LYS A 554 39.82 -10.92 -36.69
N MET A 555 39.12 -11.86 -36.05
CA MET A 555 37.66 -11.92 -36.07
C MET A 555 37.01 -10.69 -35.42
N GLU A 556 37.50 -10.24 -34.26
CA GLU A 556 37.00 -9.04 -33.58
C GLU A 556 37.15 -7.78 -34.45
N ILE A 557 38.29 -7.61 -35.14
CA ILE A 557 38.52 -6.49 -36.08
C ILE A 557 37.50 -6.51 -37.22
N ILE A 558 37.19 -7.67 -37.79
CA ILE A 558 36.20 -7.79 -38.87
C ILE A 558 34.81 -7.40 -38.36
N LEU A 559 34.42 -7.90 -37.18
CA LEU A 559 33.11 -7.60 -36.59
C LEU A 559 32.94 -6.12 -36.24
N GLU A 560 34.01 -5.45 -35.84
CA GLU A 560 34.02 -4.01 -35.60
C GLU A 560 33.82 -3.22 -36.89
N ARG A 561 34.46 -3.65 -37.97
CA ARG A 561 34.40 -3.00 -39.30
C ARG A 561 33.22 -3.45 -40.15
N LYS A 562 32.38 -4.37 -39.68
CA LYS A 562 31.29 -4.96 -40.48
C LYS A 562 30.29 -3.93 -41.03
N LYS A 563 30.15 -2.78 -40.38
CA LYS A 563 29.24 -1.69 -40.81
C LYS A 563 29.85 -0.75 -41.86
N SER A 564 31.15 -0.82 -42.10
CA SER A 564 31.84 -0.03 -43.12
C SER A 564 31.49 -0.56 -44.51
N VAL A 565 30.95 0.29 -45.36
CA VAL A 565 30.63 -0.03 -46.76
C VAL A 565 31.91 -0.33 -47.52
N MET A 566 32.97 0.45 -47.26
CA MET A 566 34.29 0.23 -47.83
C MET A 566 34.84 -1.15 -47.43
N PHE A 567 34.77 -1.50 -46.14
CA PHE A 567 35.21 -2.80 -45.65
C PHE A 567 34.49 -3.94 -46.37
N GLN A 568 33.16 -3.87 -46.42
CA GLN A 568 32.33 -4.90 -47.08
C GLN A 568 32.70 -5.07 -48.55
N LYS A 569 33.00 -3.96 -49.23
CA LYS A 569 33.34 -4.01 -50.64
C LYS A 569 34.70 -4.60 -50.91
N ILE A 570 35.71 -4.22 -50.13
CA ILE A 570 37.05 -4.82 -50.20
C ILE A 570 36.95 -6.32 -49.91
N TRP A 571 36.18 -6.70 -48.88
CA TRP A 571 35.96 -8.11 -48.55
C TRP A 571 35.32 -8.88 -49.71
N ARG A 572 34.23 -8.37 -50.27
CA ARG A 572 33.55 -8.98 -51.44
C ARG A 572 34.42 -9.03 -52.70
N HIS A 573 35.39 -8.13 -52.85
CA HIS A 573 36.32 -8.17 -53.98
C HIS A 573 37.26 -9.38 -53.91
N PHE A 574 37.75 -9.71 -52.72
CA PHE A 574 38.60 -10.88 -52.53
C PHE A 574 37.80 -12.18 -52.45
N HIS A 575 36.58 -12.17 -51.93
CA HIS A 575 35.81 -13.38 -51.66
C HIS A 575 35.71 -14.38 -52.84
N PRO A 576 35.34 -13.99 -54.09
CA PRO A 576 35.27 -14.92 -55.22
C PRO A 576 36.61 -15.52 -55.64
N GLN A 577 37.72 -14.82 -55.35
CA GLN A 577 39.07 -15.27 -55.73
C GLN A 577 39.51 -16.50 -54.94
N TYR A 578 38.87 -16.76 -53.80
CA TYR A 578 39.21 -17.85 -52.89
C TYR A 578 38.11 -18.92 -52.78
N GLU A 579 36.96 -18.71 -53.43
CA GLU A 579 35.78 -19.59 -53.31
C GLU A 579 36.04 -21.01 -53.84
N SER A 580 36.92 -21.16 -54.85
CA SER A 580 37.30 -22.45 -55.45
C SER A 580 38.53 -23.11 -54.81
N ILE A 581 39.18 -22.45 -53.84
CA ILE A 581 40.41 -22.96 -53.23
C ILE A 581 40.06 -23.98 -52.15
N GLN A 582 40.65 -25.17 -52.23
CA GLN A 582 40.50 -26.18 -51.19
C GLN A 582 41.60 -26.00 -50.14
N SER A 583 41.20 -25.64 -48.92
CA SER A 583 42.08 -25.40 -47.79
C SER A 583 42.54 -26.73 -47.17
N GLN A 584 43.85 -26.93 -46.99
CA GLN A 584 44.38 -28.09 -46.24
C GLN A 584 44.40 -27.83 -44.72
N LYS A 585 44.38 -26.57 -44.29
CA LYS A 585 44.45 -26.16 -42.89
C LYS A 585 43.25 -25.27 -42.56
N PRO A 586 42.45 -25.58 -41.53
CA PRO A 586 41.28 -24.78 -41.18
C PRO A 586 41.63 -23.31 -40.92
N LEU A 587 40.76 -22.40 -41.36
CA LEU A 587 40.88 -20.94 -41.28
C LEU A 587 42.05 -20.34 -42.09
N SER A 588 42.73 -21.10 -42.94
CA SER A 588 43.87 -20.57 -43.70
C SER A 588 43.47 -19.69 -44.87
N ILE A 589 42.28 -19.88 -45.45
CA ILE A 589 41.74 -18.97 -46.48
C ILE A 589 41.29 -17.68 -45.80
N PHE A 590 40.57 -17.77 -44.69
CA PHE A 590 40.18 -16.64 -43.85
C PHE A 590 41.39 -15.76 -43.51
N ASP A 591 42.48 -16.38 -43.05
CA ASP A 591 43.71 -15.70 -42.66
C ASP A 591 44.32 -14.89 -43.82
N LYS A 592 44.44 -15.52 -45.00
CA LYS A 592 44.97 -14.87 -46.20
C LYS A 592 44.11 -13.72 -46.68
N ILE A 593 42.79 -13.89 -46.67
CA ILE A 593 41.86 -12.82 -47.07
C ILE A 593 41.98 -11.65 -46.10
N PHE A 594 42.00 -11.94 -44.79
CA PHE A 594 42.16 -10.89 -43.78
C PHE A 594 43.47 -10.12 -43.95
N ASP A 595 44.58 -10.79 -44.20
CA ASP A 595 45.89 -10.13 -44.37
C ASP A 595 45.92 -9.25 -45.63
N ASN A 596 45.42 -9.76 -46.77
CA ASN A 596 45.31 -8.98 -48.01
C ASN A 596 44.39 -7.77 -47.84
N MET A 597 43.24 -7.98 -47.20
CA MET A 597 42.26 -6.94 -46.93
C MET A 597 42.84 -5.88 -45.99
N SER A 598 43.53 -6.28 -44.93
CA SER A 598 44.16 -5.39 -43.97
C SER A 598 45.24 -4.54 -44.63
N HIS A 599 46.04 -5.12 -45.53
CA HIS A 599 47.02 -4.38 -46.31
C HIS A 599 46.36 -3.32 -47.21
N VAL A 600 45.27 -3.65 -47.91
CA VAL A 600 44.52 -2.67 -48.73
C VAL A 600 43.91 -1.58 -47.86
N TRP A 601 43.31 -1.96 -46.72
CA TRP A 601 42.70 -1.04 -45.77
C TRP A 601 43.71 -0.02 -45.21
N GLU A 602 44.87 -0.50 -44.73
CA GLU A 602 45.91 0.38 -44.19
C GLU A 602 46.56 1.24 -45.27
N ASN A 603 46.78 0.71 -46.49
CA ASN A 603 47.28 1.52 -47.60
C ASN A 603 46.31 2.64 -47.98
N PHE A 604 45.01 2.37 -47.99
CA PHE A 604 44.00 3.40 -48.23
C PHE A 604 44.02 4.47 -47.14
N LYS A 605 44.12 4.05 -45.87
CA LYS A 605 44.24 4.95 -44.72
C LYS A 605 45.48 5.86 -44.81
N GLN A 606 46.64 5.29 -45.15
CA GLN A 606 47.88 6.04 -45.34
C GLN A 606 47.78 7.01 -46.53
N ASN A 607 47.20 6.58 -47.65
CA ASN A 607 47.02 7.43 -48.83
C ASN A 607 46.06 8.60 -48.57
N LEU A 608 45.03 8.40 -47.74
CA LEU A 608 44.16 9.49 -47.26
C LEU A 608 44.94 10.50 -46.42
N GLN A 609 45.73 10.03 -45.43
CA GLN A 609 46.52 10.91 -44.57
C GLN A 609 47.57 11.71 -45.34
N ASN A 610 48.21 11.07 -46.32
CA ASN A 610 49.27 11.67 -47.14
C ASN A 610 48.72 12.49 -48.32
N GLN A 611 47.40 12.57 -48.50
CA GLN A 611 46.73 13.23 -49.63
C GLN A 611 47.19 12.70 -51.01
N THR A 612 47.62 11.45 -51.08
CA THR A 612 48.10 10.78 -52.31
C THR A 612 47.05 9.87 -52.94
N LEU A 613 45.86 9.78 -52.34
CA LEU A 613 44.77 8.94 -52.82
C LEU A 613 44.31 9.36 -54.23
N LYS A 614 44.23 8.41 -55.16
CA LYS A 614 43.79 8.70 -56.53
C LYS A 614 42.27 8.66 -56.60
N TYR A 615 41.70 9.47 -57.49
CA TYR A 615 40.25 9.48 -57.77
C TYR A 615 39.71 8.07 -58.12
N GLN A 616 40.48 7.30 -58.88
CA GLN A 616 40.15 5.93 -59.27
C GLN A 616 40.03 4.96 -58.08
N ASP A 617 40.82 5.19 -57.01
CA ASP A 617 40.77 4.36 -55.80
C ASP A 617 39.43 4.60 -55.07
N LEU A 618 38.91 5.83 -55.08
CA LEU A 618 37.62 6.19 -54.51
C LEU A 618 36.44 5.71 -55.37
N GLU A 619 36.53 5.82 -56.70
CA GLU A 619 35.54 5.25 -57.62
C GLU A 619 35.42 3.73 -57.42
N TRP A 620 36.55 3.05 -57.27
CA TRP A 620 36.57 1.61 -57.02
C TRP A 620 35.87 1.26 -55.70
N VAL A 621 36.09 2.02 -54.62
CA VAL A 621 35.41 1.81 -53.33
C VAL A 621 33.94 2.24 -53.35
N PHE A 622 33.55 3.26 -54.11
CA PHE A 622 32.20 3.85 -54.09
C PHE A 622 31.49 3.84 -55.46
N THR A 623 31.63 2.74 -56.21
CA THR A 623 31.04 2.54 -57.56
C THR A 623 29.57 2.94 -57.73
N GLU A 624 28.71 2.86 -56.71
CA GLU A 624 27.31 3.32 -56.81
C GLU A 624 27.19 4.83 -57.05
N HIS A 625 28.24 5.59 -56.73
CA HIS A 625 28.37 7.02 -56.91
C HIS A 625 29.52 7.39 -57.86
N SER A 626 29.96 6.49 -58.75
CA SER A 626 31.16 6.75 -59.58
C SER A 626 31.08 8.04 -60.41
N ASN A 627 29.88 8.51 -60.73
CA ASN A 627 29.64 9.75 -61.48
C ASN A 627 29.12 10.91 -60.60
N ASP A 628 29.03 10.71 -59.28
CA ASP A 628 28.49 11.66 -58.30
C ASP A 628 29.55 11.95 -57.23
N THR A 629 30.29 13.05 -57.46
CA THR A 629 31.40 13.44 -56.57
C THR A 629 30.92 13.77 -55.17
N ASP A 630 29.76 14.44 -55.03
CA ASP A 630 29.20 14.79 -53.73
C ASP A 630 28.73 13.52 -52.99
N GLY A 631 28.18 12.54 -53.72
CA GLY A 631 27.85 11.21 -53.21
C GLY A 631 29.07 10.45 -52.68
N ILE A 632 30.19 10.45 -53.43
CA ILE A 632 31.46 9.83 -52.99
C ILE A 632 31.98 10.49 -51.71
N ILE A 633 32.01 11.82 -51.67
CA ILE A 633 32.49 12.57 -50.48
C ILE A 633 31.63 12.30 -49.26
N LYS A 634 30.30 12.26 -49.44
CA LYS A 634 29.37 11.90 -48.36
C LYS A 634 29.61 10.49 -47.84
N CYS A 635 29.83 9.53 -48.74
CA CYS A 635 30.16 8.15 -48.36
C CYS A 635 31.50 8.10 -47.62
N LEU A 636 32.53 8.75 -48.15
CA LEU A 636 33.85 8.83 -47.51
C LEU A 636 33.74 9.42 -46.09
N MET A 637 32.96 10.49 -45.91
CA MET A 637 32.71 11.09 -44.60
C MET A 637 32.13 10.08 -43.61
N ASN A 638 31.12 9.32 -44.03
CA ASN A 638 30.52 8.28 -43.20
C ASN A 638 31.50 7.15 -42.87
N GLU A 639 32.48 6.89 -43.75
CA GLU A 639 33.52 5.88 -43.54
C GLU A 639 34.66 6.35 -42.61
N MET A 640 34.86 7.66 -42.44
CA MET A 640 35.94 8.21 -41.61
C MET A 640 35.88 7.74 -40.16
N GLN A 641 34.68 7.50 -39.62
CA GLN A 641 34.50 6.97 -38.27
C GLN A 641 35.09 5.55 -38.09
N TYR A 642 35.17 4.76 -39.16
CA TYR A 642 35.73 3.41 -39.14
C TYR A 642 37.23 3.42 -39.48
N LEU A 643 37.66 4.29 -40.38
CA LEU A 643 39.07 4.42 -40.79
C LEU A 643 39.93 5.07 -39.69
N PHE A 644 39.38 6.06 -38.99
CA PHE A 644 40.06 6.86 -37.96
C PHE A 644 39.19 6.99 -36.70
N GLN A 645 38.99 5.87 -36.01
CA GLN A 645 38.19 5.81 -34.78
C GLN A 645 38.69 6.76 -33.68
N ASP A 646 40.01 6.95 -33.59
CA ASP A 646 40.63 7.81 -32.56
C ASP A 646 40.57 9.31 -32.88
N TYR A 647 40.13 9.69 -34.09
CA TYR A 647 40.10 11.09 -34.52
C TYR A 647 38.76 11.72 -34.15
N ASN A 648 38.76 13.00 -33.82
CA ASN A 648 37.51 13.76 -33.64
C ASN A 648 36.90 14.16 -35.00
N ASP A 649 35.66 14.66 -34.98
CA ASP A 649 34.93 14.96 -36.20
C ASP A 649 35.57 16.08 -37.03
N GLU A 650 36.20 17.08 -36.38
CA GLU A 650 36.92 18.15 -37.08
C GLU A 650 38.15 17.62 -37.83
N GLN A 651 38.92 16.74 -37.20
CA GLN A 651 40.09 16.09 -37.80
C GLN A 651 39.68 15.24 -39.00
N ARG A 652 38.59 14.46 -38.86
CA ARG A 652 38.03 13.65 -39.96
C ARG A 652 37.55 14.54 -41.11
N GLN A 653 36.79 15.60 -40.80
CA GLN A 653 36.27 16.55 -41.78
C GLN A 653 37.40 17.21 -42.57
N LYS A 654 38.49 17.59 -41.90
CA LYS A 654 39.65 18.21 -42.56
C LYS A 654 40.24 17.31 -43.64
N ILE A 655 40.44 16.02 -43.33
CA ILE A 655 40.97 15.04 -44.30
C ILE A 655 40.03 14.92 -45.51
N VAL A 656 38.72 14.86 -45.28
CA VAL A 656 37.74 14.74 -46.37
C VAL A 656 37.70 16.00 -47.23
N ASN A 657 37.79 17.20 -46.63
CA ASN A 657 37.84 18.46 -47.38
C ASN A 657 39.07 18.53 -48.28
N ASP A 658 40.23 18.08 -47.80
CA ASP A 658 41.46 18.04 -48.59
C ASP A 658 41.32 17.09 -49.80
N VAL A 659 40.70 15.93 -49.58
CA VAL A 659 40.39 14.97 -50.65
C VAL A 659 39.41 15.56 -51.66
N GLU A 660 38.34 16.23 -51.20
CA GLU A 660 37.35 16.88 -52.05
C GLU A 660 37.98 17.92 -52.97
N VAL A 661 38.84 18.79 -52.43
CA VAL A 661 39.56 19.81 -53.21
C VAL A 661 40.41 19.16 -54.31
N ASN A 662 41.12 18.08 -53.98
CA ASN A 662 41.96 17.37 -54.94
C ASN A 662 41.13 16.64 -56.02
N MET A 663 39.99 16.05 -55.65
CA MET A 663 39.07 15.42 -56.61
C MET A 663 38.47 16.44 -57.58
N ARG A 664 37.95 17.57 -57.08
CA ARG A 664 37.39 18.63 -57.93
C ARG A 664 38.42 19.17 -58.92
N LYS A 665 39.68 19.35 -58.48
CA LYS A 665 40.80 19.73 -59.37
C LYS A 665 41.07 18.68 -60.45
N ALA A 666 41.10 17.39 -60.10
CA ALA A 666 41.35 16.31 -61.04
C ALA A 666 40.23 16.19 -62.11
N ILE A 667 38.97 16.34 -61.71
CA ILE A 667 37.82 16.35 -62.63
C ILE A 667 37.91 17.53 -63.60
N SER A 668 38.16 18.74 -63.09
CA SER A 668 38.30 19.94 -63.94
C SER A 668 39.40 19.78 -64.99
N LEU A 669 40.55 19.21 -64.60
CA LEU A 669 41.65 18.93 -65.53
C LEU A 669 41.25 17.88 -66.59
N LYS A 670 40.49 16.85 -66.21
CA LYS A 670 40.00 15.81 -67.13
C LYS A 670 38.99 16.36 -68.16
N GLU A 671 38.09 17.24 -67.73
CA GLU A 671 37.15 17.92 -68.62
C GLU A 671 37.87 18.84 -69.62
N GLN A 672 38.86 19.60 -69.14
CA GLN A 672 39.68 20.45 -69.99
C GLN A 672 40.53 19.64 -70.98
N LEU A 673 41.00 18.45 -70.61
CA LEU A 673 41.84 17.61 -71.48
C LEU A 673 41.21 17.36 -72.86
N HIS A 674 39.88 17.22 -72.94
CA HIS A 674 39.20 17.03 -74.23
C HIS A 674 39.35 18.25 -75.14
N SER A 675 39.11 19.45 -74.60
CA SER A 675 39.30 20.72 -75.33
C SER A 675 40.76 20.94 -75.75
N TRP A 676 41.73 20.49 -74.94
CA TRP A 676 43.15 20.59 -75.28
C TRP A 676 43.56 19.57 -76.36
N ILE A 677 42.96 18.39 -76.37
CA ILE A 677 43.15 17.39 -77.43
C ILE A 677 42.56 17.89 -78.75
N GLU A 678 41.41 18.56 -78.72
CA GLU A 678 40.81 19.18 -79.91
C GLU A 678 41.63 20.37 -80.43
N LEU A 679 42.13 21.25 -79.54
CA LEU A 679 43.03 22.36 -79.90
C LEU A 679 44.36 21.90 -80.51
N LYS A 680 44.80 20.67 -80.22
CA LYS A 680 46.04 20.08 -80.72
C LYS A 680 45.88 19.43 -82.10
N LYS A 681 44.65 19.08 -82.49
CA LYS A 681 44.33 18.57 -83.82
C LYS A 681 44.15 19.73 -84.79
#